data_AF-A0AAN7EZI4-F1
#
_entry.id   AF-A0AAN7EZI4-F1
#
_cell.length_a   1.000
_cell.length_b   1.000
_cell.length_c   1.000
_cell.angle_alpha   90.00
_cell.angle_beta   90.00
_cell.angle_gamma   90.00
#
_symmetry.space_group_name_H-M   'P 1'
#
loop_
_entity.id
_entity.type
_entity.pdbx_description
1 polymer ?
#
loop_
_entity_poly.entity_id
_entity_poly.type
_entity_poly.pdbx_seq_one_letter_code
_entity_poly.pdbx_strand_id
1 'polypeptide(L)'
;MSGPVAIVDNVVGALSCADRTKSLDAIIDKDCTPILPNGEVGHSSETAGFRVGELLLANGESYSGSLLGDVPEGMGKYVWLDGCVYEGEWRRGMKHGNGKQLWPSGAVYEGEFSGGYMHGTGTYIGSDNLTYKGRWRLNVKHGLGYQNYPNGDIFEGSWIQGSPEGPGKYTWANGNVYVGNMKGGKMSGKGTLTWMNGDSFEGSWLNGMMHGFGAYTWSDGGCYVGTWTRGLKDGKGSFYPKGSRLPAVQEFYLNALRKRGLLPDLRKQNPAHIHHAASVDMGNVKVGGNQRSRRASSDQKLSKGSLLNLEQSRNRNVSLERRWSLEVSIEKVIGHDSSLGLTDFLQEGSEKDDEVIPILEREYMQGVLISELVLNNGFASSSRRANGFAPSSKRAKRLQKKLAKEVKRPGEAIIKGHRSYDLMLSLQLGIRYTVGKITPIQRREVRTSDFGPRASFWMNFPKEGSQLTPPHQSEDFKWKDYCPMVFRNLRELFKIDAADYMMSICGNDALRELSSPGKSGSVFFLSQDDRFMIKTLRKSEVKVLLRMLPDYHYHVRKYENTLITKFFGLHRIIPSSGQKFRFVVMGNMFCTELRIHRRYDLKGSSLGRSADKVEIDENTILKDLDLNYQYYLEPSWREALLNQIEIDSKFLEAQNIMDYSLLLGVHYRAPQHLRSLMFYQDPLENEISNYPQSLVLVPRGTDDNSVVVGPHIRGSRLRASAAGDEEVDLLLPGTARLQIQLGVNMPARAELIPGKEETEMFHQAYDVVLYLGIIDILQDYNMSKKIEHAYKSLQFDSLSISAVDPTFYSQRFLEFIQKVFPPNSIS
;
A
#
# COMPACT_ATOMS: atom_id res chain seq x y z
N MET A 1 -2.43 -19.23 -9.88
CA MET A 1 -2.31 -18.95 -8.42
C MET A 1 -3.66 -18.63 -7.75
N SER A 2 -4.73 -19.37 -8.07
CA SER A 2 -6.01 -19.31 -7.35
C SER A 2 -6.75 -20.65 -7.28
N GLY A 3 -6.05 -21.72 -6.89
CA GLY A 3 -6.68 -22.81 -6.15
C GLY A 3 -6.66 -22.49 -4.65
N PRO A 4 -7.56 -23.06 -3.82
CA PRO A 4 -7.38 -23.01 -2.38
C PRO A 4 -6.06 -23.68 -2.03
N VAL A 5 -5.28 -23.08 -1.11
CA VAL A 5 -4.31 -23.89 -0.36
C VAL A 5 -5.17 -24.89 0.40
N ALA A 6 -5.06 -26.16 0.01
CA ALA A 6 -5.65 -27.24 0.77
C ALA A 6 -4.98 -27.23 2.14
N ILE A 7 -5.66 -26.65 3.12
CA ILE A 7 -5.44 -26.96 4.53
C ILE A 7 -5.80 -28.43 4.63
N VAL A 8 -4.80 -29.31 4.61
CA VAL A 8 -5.01 -30.77 4.76
C VAL A 8 -5.25 -31.09 6.24
N ASP A 9 -6.19 -30.37 6.85
CA ASP A 9 -6.95 -30.78 8.03
C ASP A 9 -8.00 -31.83 7.61
N ASN A 10 -7.58 -32.78 6.77
CA ASN A 10 -8.29 -34.03 6.53
C ASN A 10 -7.90 -35.08 7.58
N VAL A 11 -7.74 -34.63 8.84
CA VAL A 11 -7.90 -35.47 10.02
C VAL A 11 -9.41 -35.70 10.20
N VAL A 12 -10.00 -36.45 9.28
CA VAL A 12 -11.43 -36.80 9.31
C VAL A 12 -11.67 -37.74 10.48
N GLY A 13 -12.23 -37.22 11.56
CA GLY A 13 -12.94 -38.01 12.59
C GLY A 13 -12.13 -39.03 13.39
N ALA A 14 -10.79 -38.99 13.36
CA ALA A 14 -9.94 -39.95 14.06
C ALA A 14 -8.93 -39.27 15.00
N LEU A 15 -8.85 -39.75 16.24
CA LEU A 15 -7.80 -39.37 17.19
C LEU A 15 -6.43 -39.67 16.59
N SER A 16 -5.50 -38.71 16.69
CA SER A 16 -4.17 -38.88 16.10
C SER A 16 -3.42 -40.05 16.74
N CYS A 17 -2.54 -40.70 15.99
CA CYS A 17 -1.70 -41.79 16.53
C CYS A 17 -0.67 -41.31 17.58
N ALA A 18 -0.62 -40.01 17.91
CA ALA A 18 0.11 -39.49 19.08
C ALA A 18 -0.80 -39.37 20.32
N ASP A 19 -2.10 -39.10 20.13
CA ASP A 19 -3.10 -39.11 21.20
C ASP A 19 -3.45 -40.53 21.64
N ARG A 20 -3.46 -41.51 20.72
CA ARG A 20 -3.64 -42.93 21.08
C ARG A 20 -2.57 -43.43 22.06
N THR A 21 -1.32 -42.95 21.98
CA THR A 21 -0.27 -43.29 22.96
C THR A 21 -0.49 -42.69 24.36
N LYS A 22 -1.41 -41.74 24.54
CA LYS A 22 -1.89 -41.33 25.88
C LYS A 22 -2.89 -42.33 26.46
N SER A 23 -3.47 -43.20 25.63
CA SER A 23 -4.43 -44.21 26.08
C SER A 23 -3.79 -45.45 26.72
N LEU A 24 -2.46 -45.56 26.75
CA LEU A 24 -1.79 -46.61 27.54
C LEU A 24 -1.98 -46.44 29.05
N ASP A 25 -2.31 -45.22 29.53
CA ASP A 25 -2.71 -45.00 30.93
C ASP A 25 -3.95 -45.82 31.31
N ALA A 26 -4.78 -46.25 30.34
CA ALA A 26 -5.94 -47.11 30.56
C ALA A 26 -5.63 -48.60 30.72
N ILE A 27 -4.38 -49.05 30.52
CA ILE A 27 -3.97 -50.45 30.75
C ILE A 27 -3.94 -50.77 32.26
N ILE A 28 -3.86 -49.76 33.12
CA ILE A 28 -3.77 -49.90 34.58
C ILE A 28 -5.10 -50.30 35.23
N ASP A 29 -6.24 -50.12 34.56
CA ASP A 29 -7.57 -50.15 35.19
C ASP A 29 -8.56 -51.14 34.54
N LYS A 30 -8.29 -52.46 34.71
CA LYS A 30 -9.35 -53.50 34.76
C LYS A 30 -8.90 -54.88 35.26
N ASP A 31 -9.53 -55.28 36.37
CA ASP A 31 -9.89 -56.65 36.77
C ASP A 31 -8.98 -57.83 36.34
N CYS A 32 -7.96 -58.10 37.16
CA CYS A 32 -7.47 -59.47 37.35
C CYS A 32 -7.71 -59.90 38.80
N THR A 33 -8.84 -60.59 39.05
CA THR A 33 -9.21 -61.14 40.36
C THR A 33 -8.87 -62.63 40.45
N PRO A 34 -7.76 -63.04 41.10
CA PRO A 34 -7.49 -64.44 41.38
C PRO A 34 -8.36 -64.92 42.55
N ILE A 35 -9.34 -65.79 42.28
CA ILE A 35 -10.16 -66.42 43.32
C ILE A 35 -9.38 -67.55 43.99
N LEU A 36 -8.70 -67.27 45.10
CA LEU A 36 -8.31 -68.26 46.11
C LEU A 36 -8.49 -67.69 47.54
N PRO A 37 -8.82 -68.53 48.54
CA PRO A 37 -9.25 -68.06 49.85
C PRO A 37 -8.11 -67.94 50.88
N ASN A 38 -8.31 -67.01 51.84
CA ASN A 38 -7.67 -66.91 53.16
C ASN A 38 -6.13 -66.97 53.25
N GLY A 39 -5.51 -65.86 53.68
CA GLY A 39 -4.31 -65.94 54.54
C GLY A 39 -3.21 -64.90 54.27
N GLU A 40 -2.85 -64.20 55.35
CA GLU A 40 -1.54 -63.55 55.62
C GLU A 40 -1.02 -62.42 54.70
N VAL A 41 -0.53 -61.36 55.33
CA VAL A 41 0.02 -60.16 54.66
C VAL A 41 1.51 -60.34 54.43
N GLY A 42 1.88 -60.76 53.22
CA GLY A 42 3.27 -60.83 52.77
C GLY A 42 3.72 -59.55 52.07
N HIS A 43 4.43 -58.65 52.77
CA HIS A 43 5.16 -57.56 52.11
C HIS A 43 6.30 -58.12 51.25
N SER A 44 6.08 -58.24 49.94
CA SER A 44 7.13 -58.46 48.96
C SER A 44 7.32 -57.19 48.12
N SER A 45 8.58 -56.75 47.98
CA SER A 45 8.93 -55.60 47.16
C SER A 45 9.14 -56.07 45.73
N GLU A 46 8.10 -56.00 44.91
CA GLU A 46 8.23 -56.25 43.47
C GLU A 46 9.19 -55.22 42.87
N THR A 47 10.43 -55.65 42.68
CA THR A 47 11.44 -54.87 41.98
C THR A 47 11.07 -54.93 40.51
N ALA A 48 10.59 -53.81 39.95
CA ALA A 48 10.18 -53.71 38.55
C ALA A 48 11.36 -53.99 37.61
N GLY A 49 11.55 -55.26 37.27
CA GLY A 49 12.61 -55.73 36.39
C GLY A 49 12.23 -55.52 34.93
N PHE A 50 13.20 -55.12 34.12
CA PHE A 50 13.05 -55.14 32.67
C PHE A 50 12.76 -56.58 32.20
N ARG A 51 11.66 -56.75 31.47
CA ARG A 51 11.32 -57.99 30.77
C ARG A 51 11.33 -57.72 29.27
N VAL A 52 11.74 -58.71 28.49
CA VAL A 52 11.59 -58.70 27.02
C VAL A 52 10.52 -59.72 26.68
N GLY A 53 9.51 -59.32 25.92
CA GLY A 53 8.38 -60.19 25.61
C GLY A 53 7.47 -59.65 24.52
N GLU A 54 6.47 -60.45 24.19
CA GLU A 54 5.38 -60.12 23.28
C GLU A 54 4.09 -59.98 24.09
N LEU A 55 3.48 -58.80 24.03
CA LEU A 55 2.22 -58.47 24.67
C LEU A 55 1.14 -58.42 23.60
N LEU A 56 0.36 -59.50 23.50
CA LEU A 56 -0.86 -59.54 22.70
C LEU A 56 -2.00 -58.92 23.52
N LEU A 57 -2.51 -57.77 23.08
CA LEU A 57 -3.60 -57.09 23.76
C LEU A 57 -4.95 -57.71 23.38
N ALA A 58 -5.89 -57.77 24.32
CA ALA A 58 -7.20 -58.42 24.13
C ALA A 58 -8.10 -57.77 23.06
N ASN A 59 -7.69 -56.63 22.50
CA ASN A 59 -8.33 -55.96 21.37
C ASN A 59 -7.80 -56.43 19.99
N GLY A 60 -6.67 -57.15 19.93
CA GLY A 60 -6.01 -57.56 18.69
C GLY A 60 -4.80 -56.69 18.28
N GLU A 61 -4.39 -55.74 19.13
CA GLU A 61 -3.12 -55.01 18.97
C GLU A 61 -1.95 -55.82 19.53
N SER A 62 -0.74 -55.61 19.01
CA SER A 62 0.45 -56.35 19.44
C SER A 62 1.63 -55.42 19.72
N TYR A 63 2.30 -55.65 20.84
CA TYR A 63 3.59 -55.05 21.17
C TYR A 63 4.65 -56.13 21.35
N SER A 64 5.86 -55.90 20.86
CA SER A 64 7.03 -56.75 21.07
C SER A 64 8.24 -55.89 21.42
N GLY A 65 8.89 -56.14 22.55
CA GLY A 65 10.00 -55.30 23.01
C GLY A 65 10.30 -55.37 24.50
N SER A 66 10.95 -54.33 24.98
CA SER A 66 11.29 -54.14 26.40
C SER A 66 10.13 -53.50 27.18
N LEU A 67 9.77 -54.13 28.30
CA LEU A 67 8.74 -53.70 29.23
C LEU A 67 9.35 -53.46 30.62
N LEU A 68 8.84 -52.43 31.30
CA LEU A 68 9.12 -52.16 32.72
C LEU A 68 7.80 -52.30 33.49
N GLY A 69 7.60 -53.45 34.14
CA GLY A 69 6.24 -53.92 34.46
C GLY A 69 5.51 -54.27 33.16
N ASP A 70 4.29 -53.78 32.98
CA ASP A 70 3.50 -53.94 31.74
C ASP A 70 3.59 -52.71 30.79
N VAL A 71 4.51 -51.77 31.07
CA VAL A 71 4.65 -50.51 30.35
C VAL A 71 5.84 -50.54 29.37
N PRO A 72 5.67 -50.19 28.07
CA PRO A 72 6.76 -50.05 27.11
C PRO A 72 7.85 -49.06 27.54
N GLU A 73 9.10 -49.53 27.62
CA GLU A 73 10.29 -48.77 28.03
C GLU A 73 11.55 -49.37 27.38
N GLY A 74 12.31 -48.58 26.62
CA GLY A 74 13.40 -49.08 25.79
C GLY A 74 12.96 -49.42 24.36
N MET A 75 13.65 -50.34 23.68
CA MET A 75 13.33 -50.66 22.27
C MET A 75 12.08 -51.54 22.16
N GLY A 76 11.20 -51.24 21.21
CA GLY A 76 10.08 -52.11 20.87
C GLY A 76 9.26 -51.68 19.66
N LYS A 77 8.45 -52.62 19.18
CA LYS A 77 7.58 -52.52 18.03
C LYS A 77 6.12 -52.67 18.43
N TYR A 78 5.28 -51.75 17.99
CA TYR A 78 3.83 -51.77 18.22
C TYR A 78 3.08 -51.78 16.88
N VAL A 79 2.07 -52.63 16.77
CA VAL A 79 1.15 -52.70 15.63
C VAL A 79 -0.27 -52.43 16.12
N TRP A 80 -0.86 -51.33 15.64
CA TRP A 80 -2.24 -50.92 15.93
C TRP A 80 -3.23 -51.62 14.98
N LEU A 81 -4.49 -51.74 15.42
CA LEU A 81 -5.56 -52.41 14.68
C LEU A 81 -5.85 -51.85 13.28
N ASP A 82 -5.52 -50.59 13.01
CA ASP A 82 -5.69 -49.97 11.69
C ASP A 82 -4.54 -50.27 10.73
N GLY A 83 -3.54 -51.06 11.12
CA GLY A 83 -2.35 -51.37 10.33
C GLY A 83 -1.23 -50.33 10.47
N CYS A 84 -1.38 -49.34 11.37
CA CYS A 84 -0.30 -48.43 11.72
C CYS A 84 0.77 -49.18 12.51
N VAL A 85 2.06 -48.89 12.28
CA VAL A 85 3.19 -49.55 12.94
C VAL A 85 4.18 -48.52 13.45
N TYR A 86 4.70 -48.72 14.66
CA TYR A 86 5.86 -47.99 15.19
C TYR A 86 6.94 -48.97 15.62
N GLU A 87 8.20 -48.66 15.33
CA GLU A 87 9.37 -49.44 15.74
C GLU A 87 10.47 -48.47 16.18
N GLY A 88 10.88 -48.50 17.46
CA GLY A 88 11.81 -47.52 18.01
C GLY A 88 11.89 -47.52 19.53
N GLU A 89 12.41 -46.43 20.09
CA GLU A 89 12.52 -46.20 21.53
C GLU A 89 11.18 -45.81 22.18
N TRP A 90 10.93 -46.33 23.36
CA TRP A 90 9.78 -46.04 24.22
C TRP A 90 10.25 -45.52 25.57
N ARG A 91 9.47 -44.62 26.16
CA ARG A 91 9.64 -44.18 27.56
C ARG A 91 8.27 -43.96 28.18
N ARG A 92 7.96 -44.69 29.26
CA ARG A 92 6.69 -44.66 29.99
C ARG A 92 5.48 -44.79 29.05
N GLY A 93 5.50 -45.81 28.19
CA GLY A 93 4.41 -46.09 27.23
C GLY A 93 4.28 -45.11 26.06
N MET A 94 5.12 -44.06 25.99
CA MET A 94 5.14 -43.10 24.89
C MET A 94 6.34 -43.31 23.96
N LYS A 95 6.11 -43.11 22.66
CA LYS A 95 7.17 -43.03 21.64
C LYS A 95 8.17 -41.94 22.00
N HIS A 96 9.46 -42.28 21.99
CA HIS A 96 10.56 -41.41 22.38
C HIS A 96 11.81 -41.70 21.52
N GLY A 97 12.94 -41.03 21.82
CA GLY A 97 14.24 -41.34 21.22
C GLY A 97 14.20 -41.35 19.69
N ASN A 98 14.83 -42.34 19.06
CA ASN A 98 14.71 -42.57 17.62
C ASN A 98 13.65 -43.65 17.34
N GLY A 99 12.90 -43.47 16.25
CA GLY A 99 11.96 -44.50 15.79
C GLY A 99 11.47 -44.29 14.36
N LYS A 100 10.73 -45.28 13.89
CA LYS A 100 10.12 -45.35 12.57
C LYS A 100 8.62 -45.59 12.72
N GLN A 101 7.81 -44.72 12.14
CA GLN A 101 6.36 -44.82 12.11
C GLN A 101 5.92 -45.03 10.65
N LEU A 102 5.19 -46.12 10.40
CA LEU A 102 4.53 -46.43 9.13
C LEU A 102 3.02 -46.27 9.34
N TRP A 103 2.36 -45.55 8.42
CA TRP A 103 0.90 -45.39 8.42
C TRP A 103 0.23 -46.27 7.34
N PRO A 104 -1.05 -46.64 7.51
CA PRO A 104 -1.79 -47.47 6.54
C PRO A 104 -1.90 -46.86 5.13
N SER A 105 -1.70 -45.55 5.00
CA SER A 105 -1.63 -44.84 3.72
C SER A 105 -0.34 -45.10 2.94
N GLY A 106 0.63 -45.84 3.50
CA GLY A 106 1.98 -45.98 2.95
C GLY A 106 2.93 -44.82 3.28
N ALA A 107 2.45 -43.80 3.99
CA ALA A 107 3.33 -42.74 4.50
C ALA A 107 4.28 -43.27 5.59
N VAL A 108 5.49 -42.71 5.67
CA VAL A 108 6.54 -43.12 6.60
C VAL A 108 7.17 -41.89 7.27
N TYR A 109 7.45 -41.98 8.57
CA TYR A 109 8.37 -41.09 9.27
C TYR A 109 9.51 -41.89 9.90
N GLU A 110 10.73 -41.41 9.81
CA GLU A 110 11.92 -41.99 10.45
C GLU A 110 12.77 -40.87 11.05
N GLY A 111 12.96 -40.88 12.38
CA GLY A 111 13.63 -39.81 13.11
C GLY A 111 13.30 -39.76 14.61
N GLU A 112 13.50 -38.59 15.20
CA GLU A 112 13.35 -38.37 16.64
C GLU A 112 11.87 -38.22 17.10
N PHE A 113 11.55 -38.78 18.28
CA PHE A 113 10.25 -38.68 18.94
C PHE A 113 10.39 -38.13 20.37
N SER A 114 9.39 -37.37 20.82
CA SER A 114 9.29 -36.90 22.20
C SER A 114 7.84 -36.83 22.67
N GLY A 115 7.51 -37.63 23.70
CA GLY A 115 6.18 -37.65 24.31
C GLY A 115 5.06 -38.10 23.35
N GLY A 116 5.34 -39.05 22.46
CA GLY A 116 4.40 -39.52 21.44
C GLY A 116 4.45 -38.78 20.10
N TYR A 117 5.04 -37.57 20.05
CA TYR A 117 5.07 -36.69 18.87
C TYR A 117 6.42 -36.74 18.13
N MET A 118 6.38 -36.52 16.81
CA MET A 118 7.58 -36.28 16.00
C MET A 118 8.30 -35.01 16.47
N HIS A 119 9.61 -35.09 16.65
CA HIS A 119 10.44 -34.04 17.25
C HIS A 119 11.84 -34.00 16.59
N GLY A 120 12.73 -33.13 17.08
CA GLY A 120 14.16 -33.24 16.78
C GLY A 120 14.48 -33.06 15.30
N THR A 121 15.12 -34.08 14.71
CA THR A 121 15.37 -34.28 13.28
C THR A 121 14.66 -35.54 12.78
N GLY A 122 14.17 -35.50 11.53
CA GLY A 122 13.51 -36.66 10.93
C GLY A 122 13.14 -36.48 9.47
N THR A 123 12.95 -37.62 8.79
CA THR A 123 12.53 -37.71 7.38
C THR A 123 11.10 -38.23 7.33
N TYR A 124 10.22 -37.50 6.65
CA TYR A 124 8.86 -37.91 6.30
C TYR A 124 8.75 -38.15 4.81
N ILE A 125 8.05 -39.22 4.43
CA ILE A 125 7.70 -39.58 3.06
C ILE A 125 6.17 -39.75 3.03
N GLY A 126 5.49 -38.90 2.28
CA GLY A 126 4.04 -38.97 2.05
C GLY A 126 3.67 -40.04 1.01
N SER A 127 2.40 -40.45 1.04
CA SER A 127 1.82 -41.40 0.08
C SER A 127 1.72 -40.85 -1.36
N ASP A 128 1.96 -39.56 -1.53
CA ASP A 128 2.01 -38.77 -2.76
C ASP A 128 3.45 -38.55 -3.27
N ASN A 129 4.45 -39.21 -2.67
CA ASN A 129 5.88 -38.96 -2.84
C ASN A 129 6.38 -37.57 -2.35
N LEU A 130 5.57 -36.81 -1.60
CA LEU A 130 6.05 -35.61 -0.91
C LEU A 130 7.08 -36.01 0.15
N THR A 131 8.33 -35.58 0.01
CA THR A 131 9.36 -35.87 1.03
C THR A 131 9.76 -34.61 1.77
N TYR A 132 9.90 -34.69 3.10
CA TYR A 132 10.47 -33.64 3.93
C TYR A 132 11.56 -34.24 4.82
N LYS A 133 12.76 -33.67 4.79
CA LYS A 133 13.88 -34.03 5.65
C LYS A 133 14.35 -32.79 6.38
N GLY A 134 14.18 -32.76 7.70
CA GLY A 134 14.48 -31.55 8.46
C GLY A 134 14.18 -31.69 9.94
N ARG A 135 14.07 -30.55 10.61
CA ARG A 135 13.69 -30.49 12.03
C ARG A 135 12.18 -30.48 12.22
N TRP A 136 11.76 -30.97 13.39
CA TRP A 136 10.36 -31.15 13.78
C TRP A 136 10.14 -30.68 15.22
N ARG A 137 8.92 -30.22 15.51
CA ARG A 137 8.46 -29.89 16.86
C ARG A 137 6.98 -30.21 16.99
N LEU A 138 6.65 -31.22 17.79
CA LEU A 138 5.26 -31.60 18.13
C LEU A 138 4.43 -31.90 16.88
N ASN A 139 4.88 -32.85 16.06
CA ASN A 139 4.32 -33.21 14.74
C ASN A 139 4.42 -32.13 13.65
N VAL A 140 4.93 -30.93 13.92
CA VAL A 140 4.96 -29.82 12.97
C VAL A 140 6.38 -29.53 12.45
N LYS A 141 6.52 -29.31 11.13
CA LYS A 141 7.78 -28.92 10.47
C LYS A 141 8.30 -27.60 11.04
N HIS A 142 9.56 -27.57 11.45
CA HIS A 142 10.14 -26.41 12.13
C HIS A 142 11.67 -26.35 11.98
N GLY A 143 12.28 -25.16 12.08
CA GLY A 143 13.73 -25.00 11.96
C GLY A 143 14.19 -25.17 10.52
N LEU A 144 15.34 -25.80 10.30
CA LEU A 144 15.85 -26.06 8.95
C LEU A 144 15.24 -27.35 8.37
N GLY A 145 14.83 -27.30 7.10
CA GLY A 145 14.27 -28.46 6.42
C GLY A 145 14.29 -28.34 4.89
N TYR A 146 14.53 -29.48 4.26
CA TYR A 146 14.48 -29.73 2.82
C TYR A 146 13.16 -30.43 2.47
N GLN A 147 12.48 -29.99 1.42
CA GLN A 147 11.25 -30.58 0.92
C GLN A 147 11.31 -30.75 -0.60
N ASN A 148 11.07 -31.96 -1.08
CA ASN A 148 10.85 -32.24 -2.51
C ASN A 148 9.35 -32.48 -2.73
N TYR A 149 8.75 -31.75 -3.65
CA TYR A 149 7.32 -31.75 -3.95
C TYR A 149 7.01 -32.76 -5.08
N PRO A 150 5.77 -33.32 -5.17
CA PRO A 150 5.43 -34.32 -6.18
C PRO A 150 5.54 -33.85 -7.64
N ASN A 151 5.57 -32.53 -7.88
CA ASN A 151 5.79 -31.92 -9.20
C ASN A 151 7.27 -31.74 -9.58
N GLY A 152 8.21 -32.10 -8.71
CA GLY A 152 9.65 -31.91 -8.90
C GLY A 152 10.21 -30.58 -8.42
N ASP A 153 9.39 -29.70 -7.84
CA ASP A 153 9.89 -28.49 -7.16
C ASP A 153 10.59 -28.87 -5.84
N ILE A 154 11.62 -28.11 -5.45
CA ILE A 154 12.43 -28.35 -4.25
C ILE A 154 12.53 -27.06 -3.44
N PHE A 155 12.21 -27.11 -2.14
CA PHE A 155 12.49 -26.03 -1.19
C PHE A 155 13.47 -26.47 -0.11
N GLU A 156 14.49 -25.66 0.13
CA GLU A 156 15.50 -25.84 1.18
C GLU A 156 15.55 -24.57 2.03
N GLY A 157 15.19 -24.62 3.31
CA GLY A 157 15.21 -23.41 4.12
C GLY A 157 14.62 -23.51 5.50
N SER A 158 14.17 -22.35 6.00
CA SER A 158 13.62 -22.17 7.35
C SER A 158 12.10 -22.38 7.39
N TRP A 159 11.63 -23.06 8.44
CA TRP A 159 10.25 -23.45 8.66
C TRP A 159 9.75 -23.02 10.04
N ILE A 160 8.57 -22.43 10.11
CA ILE A 160 7.88 -22.08 11.36
C ILE A 160 6.42 -22.53 11.25
N GLN A 161 5.97 -23.32 12.23
CA GLN A 161 4.59 -23.82 12.33
C GLN A 161 4.08 -24.44 11.00
N GLY A 162 4.89 -25.30 10.37
CA GLY A 162 4.51 -26.01 9.14
C GLY A 162 4.69 -25.21 7.85
N SER A 163 4.96 -23.90 7.93
CA SER A 163 5.12 -23.01 6.78
C SER A 163 6.57 -22.61 6.52
N PRO A 164 7.00 -22.42 5.25
CA PRO A 164 8.25 -21.76 4.92
C PRO A 164 8.24 -20.29 5.37
N GLU A 165 9.16 -19.94 6.28
CA GLU A 165 9.23 -18.62 6.94
C GLU A 165 10.70 -18.33 7.32
N GLY A 166 11.24 -17.22 6.85
CA GLY A 166 12.68 -16.90 6.99
C GLY A 166 13.48 -17.20 5.71
N PRO A 167 14.81 -17.38 5.78
CA PRO A 167 15.63 -17.61 4.60
C PRO A 167 15.44 -19.01 4.01
N GLY A 168 15.48 -19.12 2.69
CA GLY A 168 15.49 -20.38 1.95
C GLY A 168 15.79 -20.22 0.45
N LYS A 169 15.93 -21.37 -0.21
CA LYS A 169 16.09 -21.55 -1.65
C LYS A 169 14.90 -22.33 -2.18
N TYR A 170 14.26 -21.84 -3.23
CA TYR A 170 13.23 -22.56 -3.99
C TYR A 170 13.77 -22.83 -5.39
N THR A 171 13.70 -24.09 -5.83
CA THR A 171 14.13 -24.53 -7.16
C THR A 171 12.92 -25.15 -7.83
N TRP A 172 12.51 -24.61 -8.97
CA TRP A 172 11.37 -25.16 -9.70
C TRP A 172 11.81 -26.28 -10.65
N ALA A 173 10.91 -27.22 -10.95
CA ALA A 173 11.11 -28.29 -11.93
C ALA A 173 11.47 -27.76 -13.34
N ASN A 174 11.09 -26.51 -13.66
CA ASN A 174 11.46 -25.82 -14.90
C ASN A 174 12.84 -25.11 -14.85
N GLY A 175 13.66 -25.38 -13.83
CA GLY A 175 15.02 -24.83 -13.69
C GLY A 175 15.13 -23.39 -13.20
N ASN A 176 14.02 -22.70 -12.93
CA ASN A 176 14.06 -21.41 -12.23
C ASN A 176 14.58 -21.59 -10.79
N VAL A 177 15.28 -20.60 -10.23
CA VAL A 177 15.83 -20.64 -8.86
C VAL A 177 15.62 -19.31 -8.12
N TYR A 178 14.93 -19.36 -6.97
CA TYR A 178 14.84 -18.25 -6.02
C TYR A 178 15.74 -18.52 -4.80
N VAL A 179 16.49 -17.51 -4.36
CA VAL A 179 17.25 -17.54 -3.10
C VAL A 179 16.94 -16.27 -2.31
N GLY A 180 16.29 -16.39 -1.15
CA GLY A 180 15.89 -15.22 -0.38
C GLY A 180 15.02 -15.54 0.83
N ASN A 181 14.32 -14.52 1.32
CA ASN A 181 13.36 -14.65 2.40
C ASN A 181 12.00 -15.17 1.86
N MET A 182 11.35 -15.97 2.69
CA MET A 182 10.01 -16.52 2.50
C MET A 182 9.13 -16.06 3.67
N LYS A 183 7.83 -15.89 3.40
CA LYS A 183 6.80 -15.67 4.41
C LYS A 183 5.51 -16.38 4.02
N GLY A 184 4.97 -17.22 4.89
CA GLY A 184 3.76 -18.01 4.64
C GLY A 184 3.83 -18.78 3.32
N GLY A 185 5.00 -19.35 2.98
CA GLY A 185 5.22 -20.06 1.72
C GLY A 185 5.42 -19.19 0.46
N LYS A 186 5.38 -17.85 0.55
CA LYS A 186 5.56 -16.93 -0.60
C LYS A 186 6.86 -16.14 -0.50
N MET A 187 7.44 -15.78 -1.64
CA MET A 187 8.63 -14.90 -1.72
C MET A 187 8.32 -13.54 -1.09
N SER A 188 9.16 -13.09 -0.16
CA SER A 188 8.88 -11.89 0.65
C SER A 188 10.17 -11.33 1.26
N GLY A 189 10.26 -10.01 1.47
CA GLY A 189 11.46 -9.39 2.03
C GLY A 189 12.50 -9.16 0.95
N LYS A 190 13.63 -9.88 0.98
CA LYS A 190 14.72 -9.75 -0.02
C LYS A 190 15.08 -11.10 -0.62
N GLY A 191 15.39 -11.10 -1.90
CA GLY A 191 15.80 -12.32 -2.61
C GLY A 191 16.19 -12.07 -4.05
N THR A 192 16.78 -13.09 -4.64
CA THR A 192 17.20 -13.14 -6.04
C THR A 192 16.44 -14.26 -6.73
N LEU A 193 15.72 -13.95 -7.81
CA LEU A 193 15.14 -14.93 -8.73
C LEU A 193 16.00 -14.97 -9.99
N THR A 194 16.39 -16.17 -10.41
CA THR A 194 17.08 -16.44 -11.68
C THR A 194 16.18 -17.33 -12.52
N TRP A 195 15.96 -16.95 -13.78
CA TRP A 195 15.14 -17.71 -14.73
C TRP A 195 16.02 -18.60 -15.61
N MET A 196 15.47 -19.71 -16.12
CA MET A 196 16.19 -20.66 -16.99
C MET A 196 16.83 -20.00 -18.23
N ASN A 197 16.24 -18.91 -18.74
CA ASN A 197 16.75 -18.17 -19.90
C ASN A 197 17.99 -17.30 -19.59
N GLY A 198 18.41 -17.20 -18.33
CA GLY A 198 19.54 -16.35 -17.90
C GLY A 198 19.14 -14.94 -17.45
N ASP A 199 17.87 -14.56 -17.53
CA ASP A 199 17.38 -13.33 -16.91
C ASP A 199 17.42 -13.47 -15.37
N SER A 200 17.55 -12.37 -14.64
CA SER A 200 17.49 -12.37 -13.17
C SER A 200 16.91 -11.09 -12.57
N PHE A 201 16.24 -11.21 -11.42
CA PHE A 201 15.84 -10.10 -10.58
C PHE A 201 16.46 -10.24 -9.19
N GLU A 202 17.28 -9.26 -8.81
CA GLU A 202 17.87 -9.11 -7.49
C GLU A 202 17.19 -7.93 -6.78
N GLY A 203 16.50 -8.16 -5.65
CA GLY A 203 15.82 -7.05 -4.99
C GLY A 203 14.91 -7.42 -3.83
N SER A 204 13.90 -6.57 -3.63
CA SER A 204 12.86 -6.74 -2.62
C SER A 204 11.57 -7.36 -3.19
N TRP A 205 10.84 -8.06 -2.33
CA TRP A 205 9.71 -8.93 -2.69
C TRP A 205 8.54 -8.79 -1.70
N LEU A 206 7.31 -8.93 -2.19
CA LEU A 206 6.09 -8.97 -1.38
C LEU A 206 5.08 -9.95 -1.97
N ASN A 207 4.67 -10.95 -1.18
CA ASN A 207 3.62 -11.92 -1.50
C ASN A 207 3.82 -12.65 -2.85
N GLY A 208 5.08 -12.92 -3.25
CA GLY A 208 5.42 -13.55 -4.53
C GLY A 208 5.78 -12.58 -5.67
N MET A 209 5.61 -11.27 -5.49
CA MET A 209 5.85 -10.25 -6.53
C MET A 209 7.06 -9.36 -6.22
N MET A 210 7.78 -8.92 -7.26
CA MET A 210 8.83 -7.90 -7.16
C MET A 210 8.24 -6.59 -6.58
N HIS A 211 8.82 -6.07 -5.49
CA HIS A 211 8.28 -4.90 -4.80
C HIS A 211 9.32 -4.15 -3.97
N GLY A 212 9.32 -2.82 -4.03
CA GLY A 212 10.36 -1.98 -3.47
C GLY A 212 11.51 -1.82 -4.46
N PHE A 213 12.73 -1.59 -3.97
CA PHE A 213 13.89 -1.42 -4.84
C PHE A 213 14.42 -2.76 -5.36
N GLY A 214 14.85 -2.80 -6.62
CA GLY A 214 15.43 -4.00 -7.25
C GLY A 214 16.07 -3.73 -8.61
N ALA A 215 17.03 -4.60 -8.95
CA ALA A 215 17.71 -4.66 -10.24
C ALA A 215 17.18 -5.86 -11.04
N TYR A 216 16.74 -5.62 -12.27
CA TYR A 216 16.43 -6.66 -13.25
C TYR A 216 17.56 -6.67 -14.30
N THR A 217 18.13 -7.83 -14.58
CA THR A 217 19.19 -8.03 -15.56
C THR A 217 18.69 -8.99 -16.63
N TRP A 218 18.79 -8.59 -17.89
CA TRP A 218 18.47 -9.45 -19.03
C TRP A 218 19.68 -10.30 -19.43
N SER A 219 19.39 -11.49 -19.92
CA SER A 219 20.31 -12.46 -20.51
C SER A 219 21.20 -11.91 -21.64
N ASP A 220 20.82 -10.77 -22.24
CA ASP A 220 21.61 -10.06 -23.25
C ASP A 220 22.54 -8.95 -22.72
N GLY A 221 22.69 -8.88 -21.39
CA GLY A 221 23.55 -7.93 -20.68
C GLY A 221 22.89 -6.59 -20.35
N GLY A 222 21.67 -6.31 -20.85
CA GLY A 222 20.91 -5.14 -20.43
C GLY A 222 20.55 -5.17 -18.94
N CYS A 223 20.34 -4.00 -18.32
CA CYS A 223 19.95 -3.91 -16.90
C CYS A 223 18.96 -2.76 -16.64
N TYR A 224 18.05 -2.93 -15.68
CA TYR A 224 17.23 -1.86 -15.11
C TYR A 224 17.29 -1.90 -13.59
N VAL A 225 17.75 -0.80 -12.98
CA VAL A 225 17.84 -0.64 -11.53
C VAL A 225 16.88 0.46 -11.08
N GLY A 226 15.88 0.13 -10.27
CA GLY A 226 14.87 1.10 -9.85
C GLY A 226 13.89 0.56 -8.83
N THR A 227 12.75 1.23 -8.68
CA THR A 227 11.66 0.79 -7.80
C THR A 227 10.57 0.03 -8.57
N TRP A 228 9.88 -0.86 -7.86
CA TRP A 228 8.88 -1.80 -8.36
C TRP A 228 7.66 -1.88 -7.43
N THR A 229 6.46 -2.01 -7.99
CA THR A 229 5.20 -2.16 -7.26
C THR A 229 4.41 -3.32 -7.87
N ARG A 230 4.22 -4.40 -7.10
CA ARG A 230 3.45 -5.60 -7.51
C ARG A 230 3.89 -6.17 -8.87
N GLY A 231 5.19 -6.33 -9.07
CA GLY A 231 5.78 -6.86 -10.31
C GLY A 231 5.99 -5.84 -11.44
N LEU A 232 5.47 -4.61 -11.31
CA LEU A 232 5.57 -3.56 -12.31
C LEU A 232 6.62 -2.51 -11.91
N LYS A 233 7.38 -1.97 -12.87
CA LYS A 233 8.32 -0.85 -12.62
C LYS A 233 7.54 0.39 -12.18
N ASP A 234 7.99 1.09 -11.14
CA ASP A 234 7.23 2.18 -10.52
C ASP A 234 8.18 3.19 -9.84
N GLY A 235 8.07 4.47 -10.20
CA GLY A 235 9.06 5.51 -9.89
C GLY A 235 10.27 5.50 -10.84
N LYS A 236 11.28 6.32 -10.52
CA LYS A 236 12.52 6.46 -11.28
C LYS A 236 13.48 5.27 -11.10
N GLY A 237 14.21 4.96 -12.16
CA GLY A 237 15.32 4.01 -12.20
C GLY A 237 16.28 4.31 -13.36
N SER A 238 17.42 3.62 -13.39
CA SER A 238 18.40 3.71 -14.48
C SER A 238 18.33 2.46 -15.36
N PHE A 239 18.29 2.65 -16.67
CA PHE A 239 18.33 1.60 -17.68
C PHE A 239 19.65 1.63 -18.46
N TYR A 240 20.20 0.44 -18.66
CA TYR A 240 21.46 0.16 -19.32
C TYR A 240 21.12 -0.75 -20.52
N PRO A 241 21.26 -0.25 -21.77
CA PRO A 241 20.88 -1.02 -22.96
C PRO A 241 21.76 -2.27 -23.22
N LYS A 242 21.23 -3.19 -24.02
CA LYS A 242 21.93 -4.39 -24.52
C LYS A 242 23.34 -4.06 -25.01
N GLY A 243 24.31 -4.91 -24.68
CA GLY A 243 25.68 -4.80 -25.19
C GLY A 243 26.57 -3.79 -24.46
N SER A 244 26.06 -3.04 -23.48
CA SER A 244 26.92 -2.26 -22.58
C SER A 244 27.73 -3.22 -21.71
N ARG A 245 28.94 -3.59 -22.17
CA ARG A 245 29.90 -4.46 -21.47
C ARG A 245 30.05 -3.99 -20.02
N LEU A 246 29.59 -4.80 -19.06
CA LEU A 246 29.65 -4.54 -17.61
C LEU A 246 31.04 -4.01 -17.19
N PRO A 247 31.22 -2.69 -16.99
CA PRO A 247 32.49 -2.16 -16.51
C PRO A 247 32.54 -2.39 -15.00
N ALA A 248 33.74 -2.42 -14.40
CA ALA A 248 33.89 -2.54 -12.95
C ALA A 248 33.03 -1.52 -12.17
N VAL A 249 32.78 -0.34 -12.75
CA VAL A 249 31.88 0.72 -12.25
C VAL A 249 30.47 0.20 -11.93
N GLN A 250 29.88 -0.68 -12.76
CA GLN A 250 28.54 -1.23 -12.52
C GLN A 250 28.56 -2.22 -11.35
N GLU A 251 29.61 -3.02 -11.20
CA GLU A 251 29.78 -3.89 -10.04
C GLU A 251 30.00 -3.07 -8.77
N PHE A 252 30.79 -1.99 -8.81
CA PHE A 252 30.92 -1.05 -7.69
C PHE A 252 29.58 -0.41 -7.30
N TYR A 253 28.74 -0.02 -8.26
CA TYR A 253 27.41 0.53 -8.00
C TYR A 253 26.47 -0.51 -7.36
N LEU A 254 26.34 -1.69 -7.95
CA LEU A 254 25.53 -2.78 -7.39
C LEU A 254 26.05 -3.19 -5.99
N ASN A 255 27.35 -3.34 -5.82
CA ASN A 255 27.95 -3.62 -4.50
C ASN A 255 27.76 -2.47 -3.51
N ALA A 256 27.66 -1.20 -3.93
CA ALA A 256 27.28 -0.10 -3.05
C ALA A 256 25.80 -0.19 -2.62
N LEU A 257 24.90 -0.63 -3.50
CA LEU A 257 23.49 -0.90 -3.18
C LEU A 257 23.35 -2.11 -2.22
N ARG A 258 24.12 -3.18 -2.43
CA ARG A 258 24.22 -4.33 -1.50
C ARG A 258 24.77 -3.92 -0.13
N LYS A 259 25.87 -3.15 -0.09
CA LYS A 259 26.46 -2.57 1.15
C LYS A 259 25.48 -1.67 1.91
N ARG A 260 24.59 -0.95 1.21
CA ARG A 260 23.51 -0.14 1.81
C ARG A 260 22.28 -0.97 2.22
N GLY A 261 22.24 -2.25 1.89
CA GLY A 261 21.10 -3.13 2.14
C GLY A 261 19.86 -2.76 1.33
N LEU A 262 20.01 -2.23 0.12
CA LEU A 262 18.91 -2.10 -0.86
C LEU A 262 18.67 -3.42 -1.58
N LEU A 263 19.76 -4.03 -2.05
CA LEU A 263 19.77 -5.35 -2.67
C LEU A 263 20.12 -6.44 -1.60
N PRO A 264 19.84 -7.73 -1.88
CA PRO A 264 20.40 -8.87 -1.14
C PRO A 264 21.92 -8.81 -0.99
N ASP A 265 22.45 -9.43 0.07
CA ASP A 265 23.89 -9.54 0.29
C ASP A 265 24.34 -10.93 -0.14
N LEU A 266 24.93 -11.05 -1.34
CA LEU A 266 25.37 -12.33 -1.93
C LEU A 266 26.25 -13.16 -0.96
N ARG A 267 27.07 -12.50 -0.13
CA ARG A 267 27.91 -13.18 0.88
C ARG A 267 27.12 -13.81 2.03
N LYS A 268 25.84 -13.48 2.19
CA LYS A 268 24.90 -14.07 3.15
C LYS A 268 23.91 -15.05 2.50
N GLN A 269 23.93 -15.20 1.18
CA GLN A 269 23.09 -16.15 0.43
C GLN A 269 23.79 -17.50 0.15
N ASN A 270 25.08 -17.64 0.45
CA ASN A 270 25.79 -18.92 0.34
C ASN A 270 25.24 -19.94 1.37
N PRO A 271 24.65 -21.09 0.95
CA PRO A 271 24.06 -22.07 1.86
C PRO A 271 25.09 -22.77 2.76
N ALA A 272 26.38 -22.76 2.38
CA ALA A 272 27.48 -23.39 3.14
C ALA A 272 27.57 -22.96 4.62
N HIS A 273 27.11 -21.75 4.98
CA HIS A 273 27.11 -21.28 6.37
C HIS A 273 25.90 -21.71 7.22
N ILE A 274 24.89 -22.35 6.62
CA ILE A 274 23.69 -22.83 7.33
C ILE A 274 24.02 -24.02 8.25
N HIS A 275 25.11 -24.76 7.97
CA HIS A 275 25.48 -25.98 8.69
C HIS A 275 26.16 -25.79 10.06
N HIS A 276 26.57 -24.58 10.45
CA HIS A 276 27.45 -24.37 11.62
C HIS A 276 26.85 -23.59 12.82
N ALA A 277 25.57 -23.23 12.78
CA ALA A 277 24.90 -22.53 13.88
C ALA A 277 24.40 -23.48 15.00
N ALA A 278 25.30 -24.29 15.56
CA ALA A 278 24.97 -25.39 16.47
C ALA A 278 25.79 -25.41 17.79
N SER A 279 25.99 -24.24 18.42
CA SER A 279 26.45 -24.15 19.81
C SER A 279 26.05 -22.82 20.45
N VAL A 280 25.08 -22.87 21.37
CA VAL A 280 24.90 -21.85 22.43
C VAL A 280 24.50 -22.62 23.69
N ASP A 281 25.43 -22.71 24.63
CA ASP A 281 25.22 -23.38 25.91
C ASP A 281 24.27 -22.58 26.82
N MET A 282 23.46 -23.29 27.60
CA MET A 282 22.39 -22.76 28.46
C MET A 282 22.55 -23.23 29.92
N GLY A 283 23.80 -23.32 30.38
CA GLY A 283 24.16 -23.84 31.70
C GLY A 283 24.64 -22.78 32.70
N ASN A 284 23.72 -22.07 33.38
CA ASN A 284 23.75 -21.76 34.83
C ASN A 284 22.67 -20.76 35.25
N VAL A 285 21.63 -21.23 35.95
CA VAL A 285 20.77 -20.40 36.81
C VAL A 285 20.83 -20.98 38.22
N LYS A 286 21.55 -20.31 39.13
CA LYS A 286 21.62 -20.69 40.55
C LYS A 286 20.66 -19.85 41.39
N VAL A 287 19.93 -20.51 42.27
CA VAL A 287 18.89 -19.91 43.12
C VAL A 287 19.42 -19.67 44.54
N GLY A 288 19.06 -18.51 45.10
CA GLY A 288 19.30 -18.13 46.50
C GLY A 288 19.39 -16.60 46.66
N GLY A 289 18.88 -15.97 47.72
CA GLY A 289 18.12 -16.53 48.84
C GLY A 289 18.17 -15.62 50.08
N ASN A 290 17.16 -14.75 50.26
CA ASN A 290 16.81 -13.98 51.46
C ASN A 290 17.94 -13.44 52.38
N GLN A 291 17.99 -12.11 52.58
CA GLN A 291 17.81 -11.50 53.92
C GLN A 291 17.45 -9.99 53.88
N ARG A 292 17.33 -9.35 55.05
CA ARG A 292 16.50 -8.14 55.30
C ARG A 292 17.29 -6.86 55.65
N SER A 293 16.53 -5.74 55.68
CA SER A 293 16.72 -4.51 56.49
C SER A 293 17.57 -3.37 55.89
N ARG A 294 17.50 -2.11 56.39
CA ARG A 294 16.36 -1.16 56.60
C ARG A 294 16.93 0.20 57.09
N ARG A 295 16.72 1.31 56.36
CA ARG A 295 17.03 2.73 56.77
C ARG A 295 18.56 2.98 56.99
N ALA A 296 19.11 4.18 57.17
CA ALA A 296 18.58 5.55 57.37
C ALA A 296 19.51 6.62 56.72
N SER A 297 19.48 7.88 57.18
CA SER A 297 20.32 9.03 56.78
C SER A 297 20.73 9.85 58.04
N SER A 298 21.60 10.86 58.04
CA SER A 298 22.34 11.67 57.02
C SER A 298 23.77 11.99 57.58
N ASP A 299 24.58 13.04 57.31
CA ASP A 299 24.44 14.30 56.55
C ASP A 299 25.80 14.99 56.23
N GLN A 300 25.75 16.10 55.47
CA GLN A 300 26.66 17.27 55.43
C GLN A 300 28.19 17.15 55.76
N LYS A 301 29.05 17.51 54.79
CA LYS A 301 29.78 18.82 54.77
C LYS A 301 30.66 19.04 53.50
N LEU A 302 31.12 20.28 53.32
CA LEU A 302 31.84 20.81 52.13
C LEU A 302 33.29 21.23 52.45
N SER A 303 34.19 21.12 51.47
CA SER A 303 35.11 22.22 51.08
C SER A 303 35.78 21.94 49.72
N LYS A 304 36.55 22.92 49.19
CA LYS A 304 37.10 22.99 47.83
C LYS A 304 38.46 22.27 47.72
N GLY A 305 38.92 21.76 46.57
CA GLY A 305 38.33 21.74 45.23
C GLY A 305 39.41 21.49 44.15
N SER A 306 39.15 21.94 42.91
CA SER A 306 40.01 21.93 41.69
C SER A 306 39.53 20.99 40.57
N LEU A 307 39.84 21.41 39.33
CA LEU A 307 39.55 20.80 38.02
C LEU A 307 38.05 20.64 37.67
N LEU A 308 37.69 21.14 36.47
CA LEU A 308 36.33 21.09 35.90
C LEU A 308 36.36 20.56 34.47
N ASN A 309 35.21 20.03 34.04
CA ASN A 309 34.85 19.70 32.65
C ASN A 309 35.53 18.46 32.02
N LEU A 310 35.31 17.29 32.62
CA LEU A 310 35.07 16.07 31.83
C LEU A 310 33.96 15.24 32.49
N GLU A 311 33.19 14.53 31.65
CA GLU A 311 32.06 13.65 32.03
C GLU A 311 30.83 14.33 32.68
N GLN A 312 29.62 13.74 32.71
CA GLN A 312 29.18 12.41 32.26
C GLN A 312 27.73 12.47 31.73
N SER A 313 27.39 11.71 30.70
CA SER A 313 26.00 11.59 30.18
C SER A 313 25.40 10.19 30.43
N ARG A 314 24.61 10.07 31.50
CA ARG A 314 23.72 8.94 31.81
C ARG A 314 22.46 9.50 32.50
N ASN A 315 21.26 8.94 32.35
CA ASN A 315 20.75 7.90 31.45
C ASN A 315 19.26 8.19 31.21
N ARG A 316 18.74 7.97 30.00
CA ARG A 316 17.28 7.87 29.82
C ARG A 316 16.88 7.04 28.60
N ASN A 317 15.95 6.12 28.87
CA ASN A 317 15.20 5.22 28.00
C ASN A 317 15.23 5.55 26.49
N VAL A 318 15.83 4.66 25.69
CA VAL A 318 15.73 4.72 24.23
C VAL A 318 14.41 4.11 23.79
N SER A 319 13.43 4.96 23.50
CA SER A 319 12.23 4.57 22.74
C SER A 319 12.60 4.31 21.27
N LEU A 320 11.96 3.31 20.66
CA LEU A 320 12.24 2.85 19.30
C LEU A 320 11.85 3.89 18.22
N GLU A 321 12.84 4.62 17.70
CA GLU A 321 12.71 5.43 16.47
C GLU A 321 14.02 5.48 15.66
N ARG A 322 13.89 5.71 14.33
CA ARG A 322 14.96 5.75 13.29
C ARG A 322 15.48 4.34 12.96
N ARG A 323 15.87 3.97 11.73
CA ARG A 323 16.57 4.67 10.61
C ARG A 323 16.02 4.15 9.26
N TRP A 324 16.22 4.74 8.06
CA TRP A 324 16.88 5.97 7.56
C TRP A 324 16.36 6.30 6.13
N SER A 325 16.77 7.42 5.54
CA SER A 325 16.42 7.84 4.16
C SER A 325 17.28 7.20 3.06
N LEU A 326 16.77 7.11 1.82
CA LEU A 326 17.42 6.42 0.69
C LEU A 326 17.27 7.19 -0.63
N GLU A 327 18.37 7.83 -1.07
CA GLU A 327 18.47 8.62 -2.31
C GLU A 327 19.88 8.46 -2.90
N VAL A 328 20.01 8.13 -4.19
CA VAL A 328 21.29 8.05 -4.92
C VAL A 328 21.15 8.53 -6.37
N SER A 329 21.57 9.77 -6.63
CA SER A 329 21.94 10.21 -7.97
C SER A 329 23.37 9.75 -8.28
N ILE A 330 23.63 9.34 -9.53
CA ILE A 330 24.88 8.67 -9.94
C ILE A 330 26.14 9.52 -9.69
N GLU A 331 26.06 10.84 -9.89
CA GLU A 331 27.17 11.79 -9.69
C GLU A 331 27.88 11.65 -8.32
N LYS A 332 27.13 11.28 -7.26
CA LYS A 332 27.65 11.24 -5.88
C LYS A 332 28.48 10.00 -5.54
N VAL A 333 28.74 9.12 -6.50
CA VAL A 333 29.64 7.95 -6.35
C VAL A 333 31.00 8.20 -7.00
N ILE A 334 31.11 9.21 -7.88
CA ILE A 334 32.32 9.50 -8.68
C ILE A 334 33.08 10.74 -8.15
N GLY A 335 32.52 11.45 -7.16
CA GLY A 335 33.13 12.62 -6.53
C GLY A 335 33.97 12.30 -5.28
N HIS A 336 35.28 12.57 -5.37
CA HIS A 336 36.30 12.44 -4.31
C HIS A 336 36.70 11.01 -3.88
N ASP A 337 37.56 10.38 -4.67
CA ASP A 337 38.76 9.71 -4.12
C ASP A 337 39.94 9.83 -5.10
N SER A 338 40.36 11.07 -5.37
CA SER A 338 41.39 11.42 -6.36
C SER A 338 42.83 11.20 -5.87
N SER A 339 43.11 10.10 -5.16
CA SER A 339 44.47 9.70 -4.78
C SER A 339 44.58 8.24 -4.31
N LEU A 340 44.67 7.29 -5.25
CA LEU A 340 45.42 6.04 -5.11
C LEU A 340 45.79 5.54 -6.52
N GLY A 341 46.98 4.96 -6.68
CA GLY A 341 47.65 4.88 -7.98
C GLY A 341 47.05 3.90 -8.99
N LEU A 342 46.83 4.40 -10.21
CA LEU A 342 46.68 3.61 -11.44
C LEU A 342 47.75 4.08 -12.44
N THR A 343 49.02 3.81 -12.09
CA THR A 343 50.21 4.06 -12.93
C THR A 343 51.07 2.80 -12.98
N ASP A 344 50.44 1.69 -13.37
CA ASP A 344 51.07 0.48 -13.91
C ASP A 344 49.97 -0.37 -14.58
N PHE A 345 50.36 -1.34 -15.41
CA PHE A 345 49.47 -2.29 -16.11
C PHE A 345 48.56 -1.71 -17.23
N LEU A 346 49.11 -0.84 -18.08
CA LEU A 346 48.71 -0.79 -19.50
C LEU A 346 49.94 -0.67 -20.40
N GLN A 347 50.39 -1.81 -20.93
CA GLN A 347 51.23 -1.87 -22.14
C GLN A 347 50.80 -3.09 -22.96
N GLU A 348 50.72 -2.89 -24.30
CA GLU A 348 50.17 -3.82 -25.31
C GLU A 348 48.64 -4.03 -25.23
N GLY A 349 47.93 -4.12 -26.38
CA GLY A 349 46.49 -4.46 -26.32
C GLY A 349 45.55 -4.20 -27.52
N SER A 350 45.94 -3.46 -28.56
CA SER A 350 45.13 -3.15 -29.78
C SER A 350 43.86 -2.28 -29.61
N GLU A 351 43.53 -1.53 -30.67
CA GLU A 351 42.40 -0.59 -30.75
C GLU A 351 41.09 -1.27 -31.14
N LYS A 352 39.99 -0.95 -30.45
CA LYS A 352 38.62 -1.01 -30.97
C LYS A 352 37.78 0.11 -30.35
N ASP A 353 37.03 0.83 -31.17
CA ASP A 353 36.01 1.78 -30.70
C ASP A 353 34.83 1.01 -30.08
N ASP A 354 34.81 0.91 -28.75
CA ASP A 354 33.59 0.52 -28.03
C ASP A 354 32.62 1.71 -28.04
N GLU A 355 31.56 1.63 -28.85
CA GLU A 355 30.48 2.63 -28.87
C GLU A 355 29.93 2.86 -27.45
N VAL A 356 29.99 4.11 -26.97
CA VAL A 356 29.57 4.45 -25.60
C VAL A 356 28.04 4.52 -25.53
N ILE A 357 27.44 3.33 -25.39
CA ILE A 357 25.99 3.13 -25.25
C ILE A 357 25.43 4.03 -24.14
N PRO A 358 24.40 4.85 -24.40
CA PRO A 358 23.89 5.83 -23.44
C PRO A 358 23.14 5.16 -22.28
N ILE A 359 23.47 5.57 -21.06
CA ILE A 359 22.67 5.25 -19.86
C ILE A 359 21.44 6.17 -19.84
N LEU A 360 20.27 5.59 -19.58
CA LEU A 360 18.98 6.29 -19.61
C LEU A 360 18.39 6.33 -18.19
N GLU A 361 18.07 7.51 -17.63
CA GLU A 361 17.14 7.58 -16.50
C GLU A 361 15.73 7.38 -17.04
N ARG A 362 14.99 6.40 -16.50
CA ARG A 362 13.60 6.10 -16.88
C ARG A 362 12.69 6.25 -15.67
N GLU A 363 11.64 7.05 -15.80
CA GLU A 363 10.55 7.10 -14.84
C GLU A 363 9.42 6.19 -15.30
N TYR A 364 9.17 5.14 -14.55
CA TYR A 364 8.01 4.28 -14.76
C TYR A 364 6.89 4.63 -13.77
N MET A 365 5.64 4.31 -14.10
CA MET A 365 4.54 4.37 -13.12
C MET A 365 3.57 3.21 -13.38
N GLN A 366 3.49 2.28 -12.42
CA GLN A 366 2.79 0.99 -12.57
C GLN A 366 3.09 0.26 -13.89
N GLY A 367 4.31 0.38 -14.42
CA GLY A 367 4.77 -0.22 -15.67
C GLY A 367 4.64 0.65 -16.92
N VAL A 368 3.92 1.78 -16.89
CA VAL A 368 3.97 2.77 -17.98
C VAL A 368 5.35 3.43 -17.99
N LEU A 369 6.00 3.61 -19.13
CA LEU A 369 7.14 4.53 -19.24
C LEU A 369 6.59 5.97 -19.34
N ILE A 370 6.86 6.78 -18.33
CA ILE A 370 6.34 8.14 -18.16
C ILE A 370 7.36 9.20 -18.56
N SER A 371 8.65 8.97 -18.31
CA SER A 371 9.74 9.79 -18.85
C SER A 371 11.02 9.00 -19.07
N GLU A 372 11.87 9.50 -19.97
CA GLU A 372 13.23 9.01 -20.21
C GLU A 372 14.16 10.20 -20.43
N LEU A 373 15.37 10.15 -19.87
CA LEU A 373 16.40 11.16 -20.02
C LEU A 373 17.75 10.50 -20.29
N VAL A 374 18.41 10.90 -21.38
CA VAL A 374 19.77 10.46 -21.70
C VAL A 374 20.75 11.10 -20.71
N LEU A 375 21.37 10.30 -19.85
CA LEU A 375 22.34 10.80 -18.85
C LEU A 375 23.72 11.08 -19.47
N ASN A 376 24.09 10.33 -20.51
CA ASN A 376 25.38 10.46 -21.20
C ASN A 376 25.23 11.33 -22.46
N ASN A 377 25.40 12.65 -22.34
CA ASN A 377 25.60 13.53 -23.51
C ASN A 377 26.81 14.46 -23.33
N GLY A 378 27.97 13.82 -23.15
CA GLY A 378 29.22 14.46 -22.75
C GLY A 378 30.06 15.10 -23.86
N PHE A 379 29.47 15.68 -24.93
CA PHE A 379 30.22 16.48 -25.91
C PHE A 379 29.40 17.58 -26.63
N ALA A 380 28.84 18.51 -25.85
CA ALA A 380 28.11 19.67 -26.39
C ALA A 380 28.40 21.00 -25.64
N SER A 381 29.63 21.20 -25.15
CA SER A 381 30.01 22.34 -24.29
C SER A 381 31.31 23.05 -24.69
N SER A 382 31.80 22.85 -25.92
CA SER A 382 32.97 23.51 -26.51
C SER A 382 32.63 24.81 -27.27
N SER A 383 31.57 25.52 -26.86
CA SER A 383 31.28 26.89 -27.32
C SER A 383 30.65 27.73 -26.20
N ARG A 384 30.91 29.05 -26.21
CA ARG A 384 30.43 30.05 -25.24
C ARG A 384 30.95 29.89 -23.79
N ARG A 385 32.27 30.01 -23.60
CA ARG A 385 32.81 30.61 -22.36
C ARG A 385 32.45 32.10 -22.33
N ALA A 386 31.42 32.48 -21.58
CA ALA A 386 31.20 33.86 -21.13
C ALA A 386 30.37 33.89 -19.84
N ASN A 387 30.75 34.75 -18.89
CA ASN A 387 30.02 35.10 -17.66
C ASN A 387 29.57 33.91 -16.77
N GLY A 388 30.45 33.51 -15.86
CA GLY A 388 30.17 32.42 -14.91
C GLY A 388 29.37 32.85 -13.67
N PHE A 389 28.51 31.95 -13.19
CA PHE A 389 28.01 31.91 -11.81
C PHE A 389 27.84 30.44 -11.39
N ALA A 390 28.58 29.98 -10.38
CA ALA A 390 28.48 28.61 -9.89
C ALA A 390 27.21 28.39 -9.05
N PRO A 391 26.40 27.34 -9.29
CA PRO A 391 25.16 27.12 -8.55
C PRO A 391 25.45 26.66 -7.11
N SER A 392 25.03 27.47 -6.13
CA SER A 392 25.38 27.23 -4.72
C SER A 392 24.84 25.91 -4.14
N SER A 393 25.59 25.34 -3.19
CA SER A 393 25.31 24.08 -2.48
C SER A 393 23.98 24.03 -1.69
N LYS A 394 23.21 25.12 -1.69
CA LYS A 394 21.84 25.17 -1.16
C LYS A 394 20.83 24.40 -2.03
N ARG A 395 21.07 24.22 -3.34
CA ARG A 395 20.15 23.45 -4.22
C ARG A 395 20.20 21.95 -3.91
N ALA A 396 21.39 21.35 -3.82
CA ALA A 396 21.58 19.94 -3.49
C ALA A 396 20.98 19.53 -2.12
N LYS A 397 21.08 20.39 -1.11
CA LYS A 397 20.45 20.16 0.21
C LYS A 397 18.91 20.24 0.20
N ARG A 398 18.30 20.71 -0.91
CA ARG A 398 16.85 20.77 -1.09
C ARG A 398 16.31 19.53 -1.82
N LEU A 399 17.10 18.91 -2.72
CA LEU A 399 16.76 17.62 -3.33
C LEU A 399 16.77 16.48 -2.30
N GLN A 400 17.82 16.39 -1.45
CA GLN A 400 17.99 15.32 -0.44
C GLN A 400 16.92 15.22 0.66
N LYS A 401 15.82 15.97 0.54
CA LYS A 401 14.64 15.91 1.39
C LYS A 401 13.37 15.43 0.63
N LYS A 402 13.49 15.09 -0.67
CA LYS A 402 12.39 14.66 -1.54
C LYS A 402 12.31 13.12 -1.65
N LEU A 403 13.41 12.38 -1.87
CA LEU A 403 13.39 10.91 -1.92
C LEU A 403 13.53 10.27 -0.53
N ALA A 404 12.52 10.52 0.30
CA ALA A 404 12.21 9.73 1.50
C ALA A 404 10.68 9.64 1.65
N LYS A 405 10.06 9.20 0.57
CA LYS A 405 8.62 9.03 0.40
C LYS A 405 8.32 7.62 -0.14
N GLU A 406 7.96 6.72 0.77
CA GLU A 406 6.75 5.90 0.55
C GLU A 406 5.61 6.83 0.07
N VAL A 407 4.57 6.34 -0.60
CA VAL A 407 3.48 7.18 -1.16
C VAL A 407 2.80 8.04 -0.07
N LYS A 408 3.36 9.22 0.20
CA LYS A 408 2.94 10.06 1.33
C LYS A 408 1.64 10.73 0.94
N ARG A 409 0.55 10.22 1.52
CA ARG A 409 -0.80 10.79 1.42
C ARG A 409 -0.71 12.32 1.53
N PRO A 410 -1.38 13.07 0.65
CA PRO A 410 -1.10 14.48 0.48
C PRO A 410 -1.44 15.29 1.77
N GLY A 411 -0.53 16.21 2.11
CA GLY A 411 -0.63 17.10 3.26
C GLY A 411 0.30 16.78 4.44
N GLU A 412 0.37 17.71 5.39
CA GLU A 412 1.08 17.57 6.67
C GLU A 412 0.06 17.27 7.79
N ALA A 413 0.27 16.22 8.58
CA ALA A 413 -0.66 15.83 9.64
C ALA A 413 -0.70 16.87 10.77
N ILE A 414 -1.90 17.37 11.10
CA ILE A 414 -2.10 18.45 12.06
C ILE A 414 -2.03 17.89 13.50
N ILE A 415 -0.82 17.73 14.00
CA ILE A 415 -0.53 17.27 15.37
C ILE A 415 -0.33 18.45 16.34
N LYS A 416 -0.29 18.17 17.64
CA LYS A 416 -0.12 19.19 18.69
C LYS A 416 1.17 20.00 18.47
N GLY A 417 1.02 21.32 18.35
CA GLY A 417 2.10 22.25 18.00
C GLY A 417 2.09 22.71 16.52
N HIS A 418 1.29 22.09 15.66
CA HIS A 418 1.03 22.61 14.32
C HIS A 418 0.12 23.84 14.36
N ARG A 419 0.37 24.84 13.49
CA ARG A 419 -0.31 26.16 13.50
C ARG A 419 -1.84 26.11 13.41
N SER A 420 -2.39 25.04 12.86
CA SER A 420 -3.83 24.84 12.63
C SER A 420 -4.47 23.88 13.64
N TYR A 421 -3.75 23.46 14.69
CA TYR A 421 -4.19 22.41 15.62
C TYR A 421 -5.45 22.78 16.41
N ASP A 422 -5.47 23.90 17.11
CA ASP A 422 -6.64 24.32 17.91
C ASP A 422 -7.86 24.65 17.01
N LEU A 423 -7.59 25.09 15.78
CA LEU A 423 -8.60 25.34 14.75
C LEU A 423 -9.21 24.04 14.21
N MET A 424 -8.39 22.99 14.05
CA MET A 424 -8.85 21.62 13.74
C MET A 424 -9.69 21.07 14.89
N LEU A 425 -9.22 21.15 16.14
CA LEU A 425 -9.97 20.67 17.30
C LEU A 425 -11.33 21.38 17.42
N SER A 426 -11.36 22.71 17.30
CA SER A 426 -12.59 23.50 17.30
C SER A 426 -13.57 23.08 16.18
N LEU A 427 -13.04 22.76 14.99
CA LEU A 427 -13.83 22.29 13.85
C LEU A 427 -14.40 20.88 14.09
N GLN A 428 -13.57 19.94 14.55
CA GLN A 428 -13.98 18.56 14.84
C GLN A 428 -15.04 18.51 15.96
N LEU A 429 -14.86 19.30 17.03
CA LEU A 429 -15.83 19.44 18.12
C LEU A 429 -17.16 20.03 17.63
N GLY A 430 -17.11 21.12 16.85
CA GLY A 430 -18.29 21.78 16.31
C GLY A 430 -19.12 20.89 15.39
N ILE A 431 -18.47 20.20 14.44
CA ILE A 431 -19.12 19.27 13.51
C ILE A 431 -19.72 18.08 14.28
N ARG A 432 -18.92 17.41 15.12
CA ARG A 432 -19.37 16.26 15.94
C ARG A 432 -20.61 16.63 16.78
N TYR A 433 -20.62 17.82 17.38
CA TYR A 433 -21.74 18.30 18.18
C TYR A 433 -23.00 18.58 17.34
N THR A 434 -22.90 19.36 16.26
CA THR A 434 -24.10 19.69 15.47
C THR A 434 -24.64 18.46 14.72
N VAL A 435 -23.78 17.59 14.18
CA VAL A 435 -24.24 16.33 13.56
C VAL A 435 -24.88 15.40 14.60
N GLY A 436 -24.28 15.24 15.78
CA GLY A 436 -24.88 14.48 16.89
C GLY A 436 -26.22 15.05 17.39
N LYS A 437 -26.40 16.38 17.36
CA LYS A 437 -27.67 17.04 17.72
C LYS A 437 -28.76 16.91 16.66
N ILE A 438 -28.43 16.92 15.36
CA ILE A 438 -29.43 16.88 14.29
C ILE A 438 -29.78 15.47 13.79
N THR A 439 -28.92 14.48 13.99
CA THR A 439 -29.15 13.11 13.50
C THR A 439 -30.39 12.43 14.13
N PRO A 440 -30.65 12.56 15.46
CA PRO A 440 -31.85 11.99 16.08
C PRO A 440 -33.18 12.66 15.67
N ILE A 441 -33.14 13.81 14.98
CA ILE A 441 -34.35 14.47 14.48
C ILE A 441 -34.97 13.58 13.39
N GLN A 442 -36.29 13.37 13.43
CA GLN A 442 -37.00 12.55 12.45
C GLN A 442 -36.75 13.07 11.01
N ARG A 443 -36.55 12.15 10.06
CA ARG A 443 -36.38 12.48 8.63
C ARG A 443 -37.64 13.20 8.11
N ARG A 444 -37.42 14.28 7.38
CA ARG A 444 -38.45 15.09 6.70
C ARG A 444 -37.84 15.81 5.51
N GLU A 445 -38.68 16.27 4.58
CA GLU A 445 -38.19 17.16 3.51
C GLU A 445 -37.70 18.52 4.05
N VAL A 446 -36.83 19.14 3.24
CA VAL A 446 -36.27 20.47 3.47
C VAL A 446 -37.32 21.53 3.12
N ARG A 447 -37.54 22.50 4.01
CA ARG A 447 -38.51 23.58 3.83
C ARG A 447 -37.80 24.89 3.53
N THR A 448 -38.52 25.88 2.98
CA THR A 448 -37.99 27.24 2.76
C THR A 448 -37.40 27.87 4.02
N SER A 449 -37.92 27.53 5.20
CA SER A 449 -37.43 27.98 6.51
C SER A 449 -36.14 27.28 6.99
N ASP A 450 -35.65 26.25 6.30
CA ASP A 450 -34.35 25.60 6.56
C ASP A 450 -33.19 26.28 5.80
N PHE A 451 -33.48 27.27 4.94
CA PHE A 451 -32.48 28.04 4.20
C PHE A 451 -32.20 29.43 4.80
N GLY A 452 -31.07 30.02 4.40
CA GLY A 452 -30.74 31.42 4.67
C GLY A 452 -30.26 31.74 6.10
N PRO A 453 -30.11 33.05 6.43
CA PRO A 453 -29.39 33.46 7.65
C PRO A 453 -30.06 33.07 8.98
N ARG A 454 -31.40 32.89 8.99
CA ARG A 454 -32.18 32.51 10.18
C ARG A 454 -32.11 31.01 10.46
N ALA A 455 -31.94 30.17 9.44
CA ALA A 455 -31.81 28.71 9.57
C ALA A 455 -30.40 28.27 10.01
N SER A 456 -29.80 29.01 10.94
CA SER A 456 -28.42 28.76 11.38
C SER A 456 -28.35 28.40 12.85
N PHE A 457 -27.62 27.33 13.16
CA PHE A 457 -27.35 26.92 14.53
C PHE A 457 -26.13 27.65 15.10
N TRP A 458 -26.14 27.93 16.40
CA TRP A 458 -25.04 28.57 17.12
C TRP A 458 -24.82 27.86 18.46
N MET A 459 -23.56 27.77 18.89
CA MET A 459 -23.20 27.25 20.21
C MET A 459 -21.91 27.92 20.73
N ASN A 460 -21.80 28.10 22.04
CA ASN A 460 -20.55 28.48 22.69
C ASN A 460 -19.88 27.21 23.23
N PHE A 461 -18.58 27.10 23.01
CA PHE A 461 -17.73 26.01 23.49
C PHE A 461 -16.68 26.61 24.42
N PRO A 462 -16.96 26.72 25.73
CA PRO A 462 -15.97 27.08 26.74
C PRO A 462 -15.06 25.89 27.05
N LYS A 463 -13.77 26.17 27.31
CA LYS A 463 -12.72 25.17 27.54
C LYS A 463 -13.03 24.18 28.65
N GLU A 464 -13.56 24.67 29.77
CA GLU A 464 -13.95 23.88 30.94
C GLU A 464 -15.28 23.11 30.73
N GLY A 465 -15.91 23.26 29.56
CA GLY A 465 -17.18 22.63 29.22
C GLY A 465 -18.41 23.37 29.78
N SER A 466 -19.58 22.82 29.49
CA SER A 466 -20.88 23.32 29.95
C SER A 466 -21.89 22.17 30.05
N GLN A 467 -23.10 22.44 30.55
CA GLN A 467 -24.21 21.47 30.51
C GLN A 467 -24.56 20.98 29.08
N LEU A 468 -24.11 21.68 28.03
CA LEU A 468 -24.39 21.34 26.63
C LEU A 468 -23.16 20.91 25.83
N THR A 469 -21.94 21.12 26.33
CA THR A 469 -20.69 20.91 25.58
C THR A 469 -19.62 20.28 26.47
N PRO A 470 -18.90 19.23 26.02
CA PRO A 470 -17.83 18.63 26.82
C PRO A 470 -16.64 19.60 27.01
N PRO A 471 -15.86 19.46 28.10
CA PRO A 471 -14.58 20.14 28.25
C PRO A 471 -13.59 19.73 27.14
N HIS A 472 -12.67 20.61 26.78
CA HIS A 472 -11.74 20.39 25.66
C HIS A 472 -10.38 21.08 25.82
N GLN A 473 -9.40 20.67 25.01
CA GLN A 473 -8.05 21.23 25.04
C GLN A 473 -7.91 22.59 24.33
N SER A 474 -8.77 22.86 23.34
CA SER A 474 -8.82 24.14 22.62
C SER A 474 -9.18 25.31 23.55
N GLU A 475 -8.79 26.53 23.17
CA GLU A 475 -9.37 27.76 23.71
C GLU A 475 -10.90 27.83 23.51
N ASP A 476 -11.57 28.65 24.31
CA ASP A 476 -12.96 29.07 24.14
C ASP A 476 -13.26 29.54 22.70
N PHE A 477 -14.32 29.00 22.11
CA PHE A 477 -14.77 29.39 20.76
C PHE A 477 -16.29 29.43 20.62
N LYS A 478 -16.75 30.22 19.64
CA LYS A 478 -18.17 30.29 19.25
C LYS A 478 -18.35 29.62 17.90
N TRP A 479 -19.10 28.52 17.91
CA TRP A 479 -19.49 27.75 16.74
C TRP A 479 -20.71 28.37 16.07
N LYS A 480 -20.72 28.38 14.74
CA LYS A 480 -21.91 28.59 13.93
C LYS A 480 -21.96 27.56 12.80
N ASP A 481 -23.04 26.81 12.74
CA ASP A 481 -23.40 26.00 11.58
C ASP A 481 -24.50 26.70 10.76
N TYR A 482 -24.45 26.59 9.44
CA TYR A 482 -25.36 27.27 8.53
C TYR A 482 -26.25 26.26 7.80
N CYS A 483 -27.57 26.40 7.88
CA CYS A 483 -28.54 25.54 7.20
C CYS A 483 -28.32 24.03 7.47
N PRO A 484 -28.14 23.58 8.73
CA PRO A 484 -27.70 22.22 9.05
C PRO A 484 -28.68 21.13 8.58
N MET A 485 -29.99 21.44 8.48
CA MET A 485 -30.99 20.53 7.90
C MET A 485 -30.80 20.34 6.40
N VAL A 486 -30.42 21.40 5.66
CA VAL A 486 -30.10 21.31 4.23
C VAL A 486 -28.83 20.48 4.04
N PHE A 487 -27.78 20.73 4.80
CA PHE A 487 -26.53 19.96 4.70
C PHE A 487 -26.61 18.54 5.26
N ARG A 488 -27.59 18.24 6.14
CA ARG A 488 -27.99 16.86 6.44
C ARG A 488 -28.62 16.21 5.20
N ASN A 489 -29.63 16.84 4.61
CA ASN A 489 -30.32 16.24 3.47
C ASN A 489 -29.43 16.13 2.22
N LEU A 490 -28.49 17.05 2.00
CA LEU A 490 -27.45 16.93 0.97
C LEU A 490 -26.57 15.69 1.19
N ARG A 491 -26.13 15.40 2.42
CA ARG A 491 -25.40 14.17 2.73
C ARG A 491 -26.25 12.92 2.51
N GLU A 492 -27.53 12.95 2.91
CA GLU A 492 -28.48 11.85 2.66
C GLU A 492 -28.70 11.61 1.14
N LEU A 493 -28.89 12.67 0.32
CA LEU A 493 -28.96 12.61 -1.14
C LEU A 493 -27.66 12.07 -1.77
N PHE A 494 -26.52 12.49 -1.24
CA PHE A 494 -25.21 12.00 -1.64
C PHE A 494 -24.80 10.71 -0.92
N LYS A 495 -25.74 9.91 -0.40
CA LYS A 495 -25.53 8.57 0.19
C LYS A 495 -24.40 8.51 1.24
N ILE A 496 -24.15 9.61 1.95
CA ILE A 496 -23.17 9.72 3.04
C ILE A 496 -23.89 9.52 4.37
N ASP A 497 -23.53 8.46 5.08
CA ASP A 497 -24.03 8.26 6.44
C ASP A 497 -23.45 9.30 7.44
N ALA A 498 -24.23 9.59 8.48
CA ALA A 498 -23.88 10.58 9.49
C ALA A 498 -22.75 10.12 10.43
N ALA A 499 -22.66 8.82 10.73
CA ALA A 499 -21.57 8.26 11.53
C ALA A 499 -20.27 8.20 10.71
N ASP A 500 -20.33 7.74 9.45
CA ASP A 500 -19.23 7.81 8.48
C ASP A 500 -18.61 9.20 8.43
N TYR A 501 -19.44 10.23 8.17
CA TYR A 501 -19.03 11.63 8.09
C TYR A 501 -18.38 12.13 9.38
N MET A 502 -18.87 11.71 10.56
CA MET A 502 -18.26 12.05 11.84
C MET A 502 -16.96 11.29 12.10
N MET A 503 -16.82 10.04 11.64
CA MET A 503 -15.60 9.26 11.82
C MET A 503 -14.46 9.80 10.95
N SER A 504 -14.70 10.01 9.65
CA SER A 504 -13.69 10.49 8.70
C SER A 504 -13.15 11.89 9.03
N ILE A 505 -14.00 12.78 9.56
CA ILE A 505 -13.61 14.18 9.83
C ILE A 505 -13.29 14.41 11.31
N CYS A 506 -14.07 13.84 12.22
CA CYS A 506 -14.02 14.14 13.65
C CYS A 506 -13.57 12.96 14.52
N GLY A 507 -13.07 11.88 13.93
CA GLY A 507 -12.52 10.71 14.61
C GLY A 507 -11.23 11.00 15.38
N ASN A 508 -10.50 9.93 15.72
CA ASN A 508 -9.25 10.04 16.49
C ASN A 508 -8.04 10.41 15.61
N ASP A 509 -8.18 10.32 14.28
CA ASP A 509 -7.15 10.71 13.33
C ASP A 509 -7.05 12.24 13.17
N ALA A 510 -5.83 12.73 12.97
CA ALA A 510 -5.58 14.12 12.61
C ALA A 510 -5.92 14.38 11.14
N LEU A 511 -6.54 15.52 10.85
CA LEU A 511 -6.64 16.03 9.47
C LEU A 511 -5.26 16.39 8.94
N ARG A 512 -5.10 16.39 7.61
CA ARG A 512 -3.85 16.78 6.94
C ARG A 512 -4.01 18.15 6.26
N GLU A 513 -3.11 19.09 6.51
CA GLU A 513 -3.09 20.40 5.84
C GLU A 513 -2.38 20.30 4.48
N LEU A 514 -3.07 20.70 3.40
CA LEU A 514 -2.49 20.77 2.07
C LEU A 514 -1.79 22.11 1.87
N SER A 515 -0.51 22.07 1.50
CA SER A 515 0.29 23.26 1.19
C SER A 515 -0.10 23.87 -0.16
N SER A 516 -1.18 24.64 -0.21
CA SER A 516 -1.66 25.31 -1.43
C SER A 516 -1.19 26.78 -1.51
N PRO A 517 -0.13 27.12 -2.26
CA PRO A 517 0.28 28.51 -2.53
C PRO A 517 -0.62 29.19 -3.58
N GLY A 518 -1.93 28.96 -3.52
CA GLY A 518 -2.91 29.52 -4.45
C GLY A 518 -3.15 31.02 -4.21
N LYS A 519 -3.47 31.76 -5.29
CA LYS A 519 -3.76 33.21 -5.25
C LYS A 519 -4.88 33.62 -4.27
N SER A 520 -5.70 32.66 -3.83
CA SER A 520 -6.76 32.84 -2.83
C SER A 520 -6.24 33.04 -1.40
N GLY A 521 -5.07 32.50 -1.05
CA GLY A 521 -4.62 32.36 0.33
C GLY A 521 -5.50 31.43 1.19
N SER A 522 -6.32 30.58 0.56
CA SER A 522 -7.15 29.58 1.27
C SER A 522 -6.29 28.42 1.76
N VAL A 523 -6.56 27.94 2.96
CA VAL A 523 -6.01 26.70 3.52
C VAL A 523 -6.99 25.57 3.21
N PHE A 524 -6.47 24.40 2.90
CA PHE A 524 -7.26 23.18 2.71
C PHE A 524 -6.83 22.13 3.73
N PHE A 525 -7.80 21.48 4.36
CA PHE A 525 -7.60 20.26 5.14
C PHE A 525 -8.17 19.06 4.39
N LEU A 526 -7.65 17.87 4.66
CA LEU A 526 -8.05 16.61 4.06
C LEU A 526 -8.25 15.56 5.17
N SER A 527 -9.31 14.77 5.08
CA SER A 527 -9.54 13.64 6.00
C SER A 527 -8.49 12.55 5.83
N GLN A 528 -8.26 11.77 6.88
CA GLN A 528 -7.19 10.77 6.86
C GLN A 528 -7.46 9.63 5.85
N ASP A 529 -8.73 9.37 5.55
CA ASP A 529 -9.24 8.43 4.54
C ASP A 529 -9.43 9.06 3.15
N ASP A 530 -8.97 10.29 2.95
CA ASP A 530 -9.03 11.05 1.69
C ASP A 530 -10.44 11.32 1.13
N ARG A 531 -11.54 10.96 1.80
CA ARG A 531 -12.93 11.18 1.31
C ARG A 531 -13.34 12.65 1.30
N PHE A 532 -12.93 13.43 2.32
CA PHE A 532 -13.46 14.77 2.60
C PHE A 532 -12.36 15.82 2.60
N MET A 533 -12.58 16.88 1.81
CA MET A 533 -11.75 18.08 1.80
C MET A 533 -12.47 19.23 2.50
N ILE A 534 -11.73 20.08 3.20
CA ILE A 534 -12.28 21.23 3.93
C ILE A 534 -11.53 22.49 3.51
N LYS A 535 -12.21 23.43 2.83
CA LYS A 535 -11.62 24.66 2.30
C LYS A 535 -11.96 25.85 3.20
N THR A 536 -10.98 26.69 3.55
CA THR A 536 -11.27 27.97 4.21
C THR A 536 -11.87 28.97 3.23
N LEU A 537 -12.94 29.66 3.66
CA LEU A 537 -13.71 30.59 2.81
C LEU A 537 -13.67 32.04 3.28
N ARG A 538 -13.62 32.96 2.31
CA ARG A 538 -13.80 34.40 2.48
C ARG A 538 -15.26 34.71 2.83
N LYS A 539 -15.51 35.91 3.40
CA LYS A 539 -16.88 36.38 3.74
C LYS A 539 -17.77 36.52 2.49
N SER A 540 -17.18 36.76 1.32
CA SER A 540 -17.85 36.81 0.02
C SER A 540 -18.32 35.43 -0.44
N GLU A 541 -17.43 34.45 -0.51
CA GLU A 541 -17.72 33.07 -0.96
C GLU A 541 -18.84 32.42 -0.11
N VAL A 542 -18.85 32.69 1.20
CA VAL A 542 -19.94 32.24 2.09
C VAL A 542 -21.28 32.96 1.82
N LYS A 543 -21.30 34.20 1.30
CA LYS A 543 -22.54 34.82 0.81
C LYS A 543 -23.03 34.15 -0.48
N VAL A 544 -22.12 33.83 -1.41
CA VAL A 544 -22.46 33.15 -2.68
C VAL A 544 -23.09 31.80 -2.41
N LEU A 545 -22.42 30.95 -1.62
CA LEU A 545 -22.93 29.63 -1.25
C LEU A 545 -24.30 29.71 -0.56
N LEU A 546 -24.54 30.70 0.32
CA LEU A 546 -25.83 30.88 0.99
C LEU A 546 -26.93 31.49 0.09
N ARG A 547 -26.55 32.23 -0.97
CA ARG A 547 -27.48 32.74 -1.99
C ARG A 547 -27.96 31.59 -2.86
N MET A 548 -27.03 30.82 -3.42
CA MET A 548 -27.32 29.74 -4.36
C MET A 548 -27.80 28.44 -3.70
N LEU A 549 -27.79 28.32 -2.36
CA LEU A 549 -28.08 27.07 -1.66
C LEU A 549 -29.44 26.42 -2.02
N PRO A 550 -30.55 27.17 -2.21
CA PRO A 550 -31.83 26.57 -2.65
C PRO A 550 -31.73 25.98 -4.06
N ASP A 551 -31.18 26.74 -5.00
CA ASP A 551 -31.09 26.35 -6.41
C ASP A 551 -30.06 25.22 -6.60
N TYR A 552 -28.95 25.25 -5.85
CA TYR A 552 -27.99 24.16 -5.76
C TYR A 552 -28.64 22.88 -5.21
N HIS A 553 -29.45 22.97 -4.14
CA HIS A 553 -30.16 21.82 -3.58
C HIS A 553 -31.15 21.22 -4.59
N TYR A 554 -31.88 22.06 -5.34
CA TYR A 554 -32.71 21.62 -6.45
C TYR A 554 -31.90 20.98 -7.58
N HIS A 555 -30.80 21.60 -8.02
CA HIS A 555 -29.94 21.12 -9.10
C HIS A 555 -29.37 19.72 -8.81
N VAL A 556 -28.79 19.53 -7.63
CA VAL A 556 -28.19 18.23 -7.26
C VAL A 556 -29.23 17.16 -6.87
N ARG A 557 -30.49 17.54 -6.58
CA ARG A 557 -31.62 16.62 -6.47
C ARG A 557 -32.17 16.21 -7.83
N LYS A 558 -32.08 17.08 -8.85
CA LYS A 558 -32.61 16.85 -10.20
C LYS A 558 -31.63 16.10 -11.11
N TYR A 559 -30.33 16.39 -11.02
CA TYR A 559 -29.30 15.83 -11.89
C TYR A 559 -28.28 15.02 -11.08
N GLU A 560 -28.55 13.73 -10.85
CA GLU A 560 -27.68 12.86 -10.03
C GLU A 560 -26.22 12.80 -10.50
N ASN A 561 -26.03 12.89 -11.83
CA ASN A 561 -24.76 12.80 -12.53
C ASN A 561 -23.99 14.14 -12.56
N THR A 562 -24.51 15.20 -11.93
CA THR A 562 -23.85 16.51 -11.86
C THR A 562 -22.40 16.40 -11.40
N LEU A 563 -21.55 17.11 -12.15
CA LEU A 563 -20.10 17.11 -12.02
C LEU A 563 -19.64 18.21 -11.03
N ILE A 564 -20.57 19.08 -10.62
CA ILE A 564 -20.35 20.14 -9.63
C ILE A 564 -19.87 19.55 -8.30
N THR A 565 -18.87 20.20 -7.70
CA THR A 565 -18.34 19.82 -6.39
C THR A 565 -19.43 19.73 -5.31
N LYS A 566 -19.45 18.60 -4.60
CA LYS A 566 -20.49 18.27 -3.63
C LYS A 566 -20.17 18.85 -2.26
N PHE A 567 -21.05 19.70 -1.72
CA PHE A 567 -20.94 20.31 -0.39
C PHE A 567 -21.72 19.55 0.68
N PHE A 568 -21.11 19.37 1.86
CA PHE A 568 -21.64 18.54 2.96
C PHE A 568 -21.81 19.28 4.30
N GLY A 569 -21.25 20.50 4.42
CA GLY A 569 -21.39 21.35 5.60
C GLY A 569 -20.79 22.74 5.39
N LEU A 570 -21.37 23.77 5.97
CA LEU A 570 -20.91 25.16 5.90
C LEU A 570 -20.84 25.76 7.31
N HIS A 571 -19.64 26.06 7.77
CA HIS A 571 -19.36 26.29 9.18
C HIS A 571 -18.55 27.56 9.42
N ARG A 572 -18.58 28.10 10.65
CA ARG A 572 -17.73 29.22 11.07
C ARG A 572 -17.36 29.11 12.54
N ILE A 573 -16.08 29.33 12.81
CA ILE A 573 -15.47 29.35 14.14
C ILE A 573 -15.09 30.81 14.47
N ILE A 574 -15.30 31.21 15.72
CA ILE A 574 -14.81 32.47 16.28
C ILE A 574 -14.14 32.13 17.62
N PRO A 575 -12.81 31.96 17.68
CA PRO A 575 -12.07 31.80 18.93
C PRO A 575 -12.09 33.10 19.75
N SER A 576 -11.63 33.05 21.00
CA SER A 576 -11.47 34.23 21.87
C SER A 576 -10.60 35.35 21.26
N SER A 577 -9.65 35.02 20.38
CA SER A 577 -8.89 35.99 19.57
C SER A 577 -9.73 36.82 18.58
N GLY A 578 -11.02 36.50 18.41
CA GLY A 578 -11.97 37.26 17.60
C GLY A 578 -11.86 37.05 16.08
N GLN A 579 -10.82 36.37 15.59
CA GLN A 579 -10.61 36.09 14.16
C GLN A 579 -11.66 35.08 13.66
N LYS A 580 -12.35 35.43 12.56
CA LYS A 580 -13.57 34.72 12.13
C LYS A 580 -13.28 33.79 10.94
N PHE A 581 -12.93 32.54 11.25
CA PHE A 581 -12.65 31.49 10.27
C PHE A 581 -13.95 30.86 9.73
N ARG A 582 -14.04 30.62 8.42
CA ARG A 582 -15.19 29.95 7.77
C ARG A 582 -14.68 28.77 6.96
N PHE A 583 -15.48 27.72 6.92
CA PHE A 583 -15.13 26.45 6.28
C PHE A 583 -16.30 25.95 5.46
N VAL A 584 -16.02 25.33 4.32
CA VAL A 584 -16.94 24.40 3.66
C VAL A 584 -16.31 23.02 3.64
N VAL A 585 -17.10 22.01 4.00
CA VAL A 585 -16.74 20.60 3.82
C VAL A 585 -17.30 20.14 2.47
N MET A 586 -16.45 19.51 1.68
CA MET A 586 -16.71 19.12 0.29
C MET A 586 -16.09 17.76 -0.04
N GLY A 587 -16.60 17.09 -1.07
CA GLY A 587 -16.04 15.82 -1.54
C GLY A 587 -14.66 16.01 -2.17
N ASN A 588 -13.70 15.13 -1.84
CA ASN A 588 -12.46 15.04 -2.59
C ASN A 588 -12.73 14.34 -3.94
N MET A 589 -12.45 15.03 -5.04
CA MET A 589 -12.60 14.45 -6.38
C MET A 589 -11.56 13.37 -6.71
N PHE A 590 -10.42 13.36 -6.02
CA PHE A 590 -9.37 12.35 -6.18
C PHE A 590 -9.30 11.39 -4.98
N CYS A 591 -10.47 11.05 -4.39
CA CYS A 591 -10.60 9.90 -3.50
C CYS A 591 -10.73 8.62 -4.35
N THR A 592 -9.63 8.22 -4.99
CA THR A 592 -9.59 7.24 -6.08
C THR A 592 -8.90 5.94 -5.67
N GLU A 593 -9.38 4.80 -6.15
CA GLU A 593 -8.66 3.51 -6.01
C GLU A 593 -7.43 3.45 -6.92
N LEU A 594 -7.50 4.10 -8.08
CA LEU A 594 -6.38 4.24 -9.01
C LEU A 594 -5.53 5.48 -8.67
N ARG A 595 -4.21 5.37 -8.87
CA ARG A 595 -3.27 6.49 -8.70
C ARG A 595 -3.51 7.50 -9.82
N ILE A 596 -3.77 8.76 -9.48
CA ILE A 596 -3.83 9.85 -10.47
C ILE A 596 -2.40 10.25 -10.88
N HIS A 597 -2.09 10.11 -12.17
CA HIS A 597 -0.75 10.26 -12.76
C HIS A 597 -0.48 11.69 -13.27
N ARG A 598 -1.49 12.37 -13.83
CA ARG A 598 -1.47 13.81 -14.17
C ARG A 598 -2.76 14.48 -13.66
N ARG A 599 -2.68 15.76 -13.30
CA ARG A 599 -3.80 16.58 -12.80
C ARG A 599 -3.84 17.90 -13.56
N TYR A 600 -4.98 18.26 -14.11
CA TYR A 600 -5.20 19.49 -14.86
C TYR A 600 -6.36 20.30 -14.27
N ASP A 601 -6.15 21.60 -14.05
CA ASP A 601 -7.19 22.60 -13.82
C ASP A 601 -7.45 23.32 -15.15
N LEU A 602 -8.64 23.17 -15.72
CA LEU A 602 -8.99 23.64 -17.08
C LEU A 602 -10.12 24.67 -17.05
N LYS A 603 -10.01 25.76 -17.84
CA LYS A 603 -10.93 26.91 -17.87
C LYS A 603 -11.24 27.46 -19.28
N GLY A 604 -10.54 27.01 -20.32
CA GLY A 604 -10.65 27.56 -21.67
C GLY A 604 -10.06 28.96 -21.84
N SER A 605 -9.22 29.40 -20.90
CA SER A 605 -8.52 30.69 -20.93
C SER A 605 -7.01 30.46 -21.05
N SER A 606 -6.25 31.44 -21.55
CA SER A 606 -4.80 31.31 -21.75
C SER A 606 -3.96 32.15 -20.78
N LEU A 607 -4.47 33.28 -20.26
CA LEU A 607 -3.67 34.24 -19.50
C LEU A 607 -3.21 33.70 -18.13
N GLY A 608 -1.91 33.32 -18.04
CA GLY A 608 -1.32 32.72 -16.82
C GLY A 608 -1.69 31.25 -16.62
N ARG A 609 -2.04 30.55 -17.71
CA ARG A 609 -2.60 29.19 -17.73
C ARG A 609 -1.59 28.13 -18.21
N SER A 610 -0.31 28.33 -17.85
CA SER A 610 0.74 27.30 -17.78
C SER A 610 1.28 27.15 -16.35
N ALA A 611 1.90 26.01 -16.04
CA ALA A 611 2.63 25.71 -14.80
C ALA A 611 4.06 26.32 -14.74
N ASP A 612 4.51 27.02 -15.79
CA ASP A 612 5.81 27.71 -15.93
C ASP A 612 6.54 28.08 -14.61
N LYS A 613 7.83 27.67 -14.54
CA LYS A 613 8.80 27.93 -13.45
C LYS A 613 8.67 27.05 -12.19
N VAL A 614 7.96 25.92 -12.29
CA VAL A 614 7.94 24.87 -11.24
C VAL A 614 8.52 23.57 -11.79
N GLU A 615 9.37 22.89 -11.02
CA GLU A 615 9.81 21.51 -11.31
C GLU A 615 8.57 20.60 -11.21
N ILE A 616 8.05 20.11 -12.34
CA ILE A 616 6.82 19.31 -12.40
C ILE A 616 7.01 18.03 -11.57
N ASP A 617 6.11 17.82 -10.60
CA ASP A 617 6.04 16.57 -9.83
C ASP A 617 4.60 16.03 -9.75
N GLU A 618 4.45 14.83 -9.20
CA GLU A 618 3.18 14.08 -9.10
C GLU A 618 2.01 14.86 -8.46
N ASN A 619 2.28 15.95 -7.74
CA ASN A 619 1.25 16.76 -7.08
C ASN A 619 1.08 18.16 -7.71
N THR A 620 1.83 18.45 -8.77
CA THR A 620 1.68 19.66 -9.58
C THR A 620 0.35 19.61 -10.35
N ILE A 621 -0.42 20.69 -10.26
CA ILE A 621 -1.67 20.86 -11.02
C ILE A 621 -1.33 21.68 -12.27
N LEU A 622 -1.33 21.00 -13.40
CA LEU A 622 -1.16 21.54 -14.75
C LEU A 622 -2.41 22.32 -15.18
N LYS A 623 -2.33 23.05 -16.28
CA LYS A 623 -3.38 23.95 -16.78
C LYS A 623 -3.58 23.81 -18.30
N ASP A 624 -4.42 24.68 -18.87
CA ASP A 624 -4.87 24.64 -20.28
C ASP A 624 -3.71 24.62 -21.30
N LEU A 625 -2.65 25.41 -21.09
CA LEU A 625 -1.51 25.46 -22.01
C LEU A 625 -0.58 24.24 -21.84
N ASP A 626 -0.58 23.63 -20.65
CA ASP A 626 0.20 22.43 -20.32
C ASP A 626 -0.51 21.13 -20.78
N LEU A 627 -1.71 21.24 -21.37
CA LEU A 627 -2.50 20.09 -21.82
C LEU A 627 -2.00 19.62 -23.19
N ASN A 628 -1.34 18.47 -23.22
CA ASN A 628 -0.67 17.95 -24.42
C ASN A 628 -1.45 16.83 -25.14
N TYR A 629 -2.54 16.34 -24.55
CA TYR A 629 -3.33 15.22 -25.07
C TYR A 629 -4.82 15.58 -25.23
N GLN A 630 -5.46 15.04 -26.26
CA GLN A 630 -6.91 14.92 -26.40
C GLN A 630 -7.39 13.56 -25.89
N TYR A 631 -8.65 13.46 -25.45
CA TYR A 631 -9.19 12.26 -24.83
C TYR A 631 -10.44 11.78 -25.56
N TYR A 632 -10.31 10.66 -26.24
CA TYR A 632 -11.37 9.99 -26.99
C TYR A 632 -12.13 9.05 -26.05
N LEU A 633 -13.45 9.25 -25.97
CA LEU A 633 -14.37 8.51 -25.12
C LEU A 633 -15.27 7.61 -25.99
N GLU A 634 -15.95 6.66 -25.37
CA GLU A 634 -17.10 6.01 -26.00
C GLU A 634 -18.17 7.07 -26.38
N PRO A 635 -18.84 6.99 -27.55
CA PRO A 635 -19.67 8.09 -28.04
C PRO A 635 -20.83 8.51 -27.11
N SER A 636 -21.54 7.56 -26.51
CA SER A 636 -22.64 7.85 -25.58
C SER A 636 -22.12 8.51 -24.29
N TRP A 637 -20.96 8.07 -23.77
CA TRP A 637 -20.31 8.67 -22.61
C TRP A 637 -19.82 10.08 -22.90
N ARG A 638 -19.29 10.32 -24.11
CA ARG A 638 -18.87 11.64 -24.57
C ARG A 638 -20.06 12.60 -24.61
N GLU A 639 -21.17 12.17 -25.21
CA GLU A 639 -22.39 12.99 -25.29
C GLU A 639 -22.97 13.25 -23.89
N ALA A 640 -23.13 12.22 -23.06
CA ALA A 640 -23.61 12.36 -21.69
C ALA A 640 -22.72 13.30 -20.85
N LEU A 641 -21.40 13.24 -21.03
CA LEU A 641 -20.45 14.12 -20.37
C LEU A 641 -20.64 15.57 -20.79
N LEU A 642 -20.66 15.86 -22.10
CA LEU A 642 -20.80 17.22 -22.61
C LEU A 642 -22.17 17.81 -22.26
N ASN A 643 -23.25 17.03 -22.38
CA ASN A 643 -24.61 17.45 -22.03
C ASN A 643 -24.73 17.79 -20.52
N GLN A 644 -24.11 16.99 -19.63
CA GLN A 644 -24.10 17.31 -18.19
C GLN A 644 -23.23 18.54 -17.86
N ILE A 645 -22.09 18.73 -18.54
CA ILE A 645 -21.26 19.93 -18.38
C ILE A 645 -22.03 21.18 -18.85
N GLU A 646 -22.83 21.10 -19.91
CA GLU A 646 -23.70 22.20 -20.37
C GLU A 646 -24.81 22.51 -19.35
N ILE A 647 -25.48 21.49 -18.81
CA ILE A 647 -26.50 21.62 -17.74
C ILE A 647 -25.89 22.28 -16.49
N ASP A 648 -24.70 21.85 -16.07
CA ASP A 648 -24.00 22.40 -14.92
C ASP A 648 -23.51 23.83 -15.17
N SER A 649 -22.99 24.13 -16.37
CA SER A 649 -22.54 25.48 -16.75
C SER A 649 -23.69 26.49 -16.81
N LYS A 650 -24.85 26.10 -17.36
CA LYS A 650 -26.07 26.93 -17.37
C LYS A 650 -26.59 27.23 -15.96
N PHE A 651 -26.48 26.28 -15.03
CA PHE A 651 -26.78 26.54 -13.63
C PHE A 651 -25.82 27.57 -13.00
N LEU A 652 -24.51 27.43 -13.22
CA LEU A 652 -23.51 28.35 -12.70
C LEU A 652 -23.67 29.77 -13.28
N GLU A 653 -23.98 29.87 -14.57
CA GLU A 653 -24.28 31.11 -15.28
C GLU A 653 -25.50 31.82 -14.67
N ALA A 654 -26.62 31.12 -14.47
CA ALA A 654 -27.81 31.68 -13.82
C ALA A 654 -27.52 32.19 -12.40
N GLN A 655 -26.61 31.54 -11.67
CA GLN A 655 -26.13 31.97 -10.35
C GLN A 655 -25.11 33.11 -10.39
N ASN A 656 -24.77 33.65 -11.57
CA ASN A 656 -23.74 34.68 -11.82
C ASN A 656 -22.32 34.26 -11.39
N ILE A 657 -22.02 32.97 -11.52
CA ILE A 657 -20.73 32.36 -11.13
C ILE A 657 -19.81 32.27 -12.35
N MET A 658 -18.54 32.60 -12.13
CA MET A 658 -17.47 32.67 -13.13
C MET A 658 -16.19 32.02 -12.61
N ASP A 659 -15.15 31.91 -13.45
CA ASP A 659 -13.80 31.52 -13.04
C ASP A 659 -13.73 30.13 -12.35
N TYR A 660 -14.68 29.24 -12.67
CA TYR A 660 -14.74 27.84 -12.25
C TYR A 660 -13.92 26.93 -13.18
N SER A 661 -13.32 25.87 -12.66
CA SER A 661 -12.46 24.96 -13.44
C SER A 661 -13.09 23.58 -13.61
N LEU A 662 -12.83 22.91 -14.74
CA LEU A 662 -12.89 21.45 -14.81
C LEU A 662 -11.56 20.92 -14.25
N LEU A 663 -11.63 20.19 -13.14
CA LEU A 663 -10.50 19.46 -12.58
C LEU A 663 -10.49 18.04 -13.18
N LEU A 664 -9.46 17.75 -13.98
CA LEU A 664 -9.22 16.47 -14.66
C LEU A 664 -8.06 15.73 -13.99
N GLY A 665 -8.27 14.48 -13.59
CA GLY A 665 -7.25 13.53 -13.20
C GLY A 665 -7.15 12.39 -14.22
N VAL A 666 -5.93 12.08 -14.66
CA VAL A 666 -5.64 11.03 -15.65
C VAL A 666 -4.85 9.90 -14.96
N HIS A 667 -5.26 8.65 -15.19
CA HIS A 667 -4.52 7.45 -14.82
C HIS A 667 -4.15 6.67 -16.10
N TYR A 668 -2.86 6.66 -16.46
CA TYR A 668 -2.33 5.88 -17.59
C TYR A 668 -2.19 4.40 -17.26
N ARG A 669 -2.57 3.51 -18.19
CA ARG A 669 -2.41 2.05 -18.07
C ARG A 669 -1.13 1.57 -18.77
N ALA A 670 -0.42 0.62 -18.14
CA ALA A 670 0.80 0.03 -18.71
C ALA A 670 0.52 -0.84 -19.95
N PRO A 671 1.28 -0.65 -21.06
CA PRO A 671 1.22 -1.52 -22.23
C PRO A 671 1.52 -2.99 -21.91
N GLN A 672 0.79 -3.90 -22.56
CA GLN A 672 0.81 -5.33 -22.19
C GLN A 672 2.17 -6.04 -22.39
N HIS A 673 3.06 -5.52 -23.24
CA HIS A 673 4.39 -6.12 -23.44
C HIS A 673 5.24 -6.11 -22.16
N LEU A 674 5.00 -5.18 -21.22
CA LEU A 674 5.63 -5.18 -19.89
C LEU A 674 4.90 -6.07 -18.86
N ARG A 675 3.69 -6.55 -19.16
CA ARG A 675 2.96 -7.58 -18.37
C ARG A 675 3.25 -9.01 -18.85
N SER A 676 3.67 -9.23 -20.10
CA SER A 676 4.06 -10.56 -20.59
C SER A 676 5.22 -11.17 -19.79
N LEU A 677 6.11 -10.33 -19.27
CA LEU A 677 7.18 -10.72 -18.34
C LEU A 677 6.71 -11.13 -16.93
N MET A 678 5.40 -11.09 -16.64
CA MET A 678 4.83 -11.37 -15.30
C MET A 678 4.09 -12.72 -15.20
N PHE A 679 3.77 -13.39 -16.32
CA PHE A 679 2.90 -14.57 -16.33
C PHE A 679 3.49 -15.74 -17.12
N TYR A 680 4.39 -16.48 -16.47
CA TYR A 680 4.86 -17.80 -16.94
C TYR A 680 5.06 -18.76 -15.74
N GLN A 681 3.97 -19.07 -15.00
CA GLN A 681 3.90 -20.21 -14.07
C GLN A 681 2.47 -20.43 -13.49
N ASP A 682 1.57 -21.03 -14.27
CA ASP A 682 0.54 -21.99 -13.76
C ASP A 682 -0.17 -22.68 -14.95
N PRO A 683 -0.19 -24.03 -15.09
CA PRO A 683 -0.83 -24.68 -16.24
C PRO A 683 -2.38 -24.63 -16.26
N LEU A 684 -3.01 -24.11 -15.20
CA LEU A 684 -4.46 -24.18 -14.99
C LEU A 684 -5.21 -22.87 -15.30
N GLU A 685 -4.53 -21.83 -15.79
CA GLU A 685 -5.13 -20.51 -16.12
C GLU A 685 -5.33 -20.30 -17.63
N ASN A 686 -5.43 -21.38 -18.42
CA ASN A 686 -5.58 -21.34 -19.89
C ASN A 686 -6.85 -20.63 -20.41
N GLU A 687 -7.84 -20.32 -19.57
CA GLU A 687 -8.98 -19.48 -19.97
C GLU A 687 -8.68 -17.98 -19.90
N ILE A 688 -7.64 -17.55 -19.17
CA ILE A 688 -7.27 -16.13 -19.01
C ILE A 688 -6.51 -15.60 -20.24
N SER A 689 -6.01 -16.47 -21.12
CA SER A 689 -5.30 -16.09 -22.35
C SER A 689 -6.18 -15.42 -23.41
N ASN A 690 -7.51 -15.44 -23.26
CA ASN A 690 -8.47 -14.98 -24.28
C ASN A 690 -9.06 -13.57 -24.03
N TYR A 691 -8.59 -12.82 -23.03
CA TYR A 691 -9.09 -11.44 -22.81
C TYR A 691 -8.51 -10.45 -23.85
N PRO A 692 -9.35 -9.66 -24.55
CA PRO A 692 -8.92 -8.79 -25.65
C PRO A 692 -8.03 -7.62 -25.20
N GLN A 693 -7.30 -7.01 -26.14
CA GLN A 693 -6.12 -6.18 -25.84
C GLN A 693 -6.40 -4.84 -25.10
N SER A 694 -7.67 -4.44 -24.92
CA SER A 694 -8.10 -3.10 -24.52
C SER A 694 -8.53 -2.99 -23.04
N LEU A 695 -9.08 -1.84 -22.64
CA LEU A 695 -9.76 -1.64 -21.35
C LEU A 695 -11.04 -2.49 -21.33
N VAL A 696 -11.08 -3.52 -20.49
CA VAL A 696 -12.14 -4.54 -20.54
C VAL A 696 -13.39 -3.99 -19.85
N LEU A 697 -14.44 -3.76 -20.63
CA LEU A 697 -15.79 -3.48 -20.14
C LEU A 697 -16.48 -4.81 -19.85
N VAL A 698 -17.00 -4.99 -18.65
CA VAL A 698 -17.70 -6.20 -18.23
C VAL A 698 -19.15 -5.84 -17.89
N PRO A 699 -20.13 -6.30 -18.68
CA PRO A 699 -21.55 -6.10 -18.38
C PRO A 699 -21.95 -6.74 -17.04
N ARG A 700 -23.03 -6.25 -16.42
CA ARG A 700 -23.68 -6.94 -15.29
C ARG A 700 -24.88 -7.75 -15.77
N GLY A 701 -24.81 -9.07 -15.55
CA GLY A 701 -26.01 -9.91 -15.49
C GLY A 701 -26.95 -9.46 -14.36
N THR A 702 -28.24 -9.77 -14.51
CA THR A 702 -29.34 -9.26 -13.68
C THR A 702 -29.20 -9.53 -12.18
N ASP A 703 -28.45 -10.57 -11.82
CA ASP A 703 -28.49 -11.16 -10.47
C ASP A 703 -27.34 -10.64 -9.58
N ASP A 704 -26.37 -9.90 -10.13
CA ASP A 704 -25.21 -9.38 -9.40
C ASP A 704 -25.55 -8.14 -8.55
N ASN A 705 -26.30 -8.38 -7.48
CA ASN A 705 -26.57 -7.42 -6.40
C ASN A 705 -25.32 -7.06 -5.56
N SER A 706 -24.12 -7.56 -5.90
CA SER A 706 -22.89 -7.18 -5.21
C SER A 706 -22.45 -5.77 -5.63
N VAL A 707 -23.00 -4.76 -4.94
CA VAL A 707 -22.60 -3.37 -5.12
C VAL A 707 -21.21 -3.16 -4.50
N VAL A 708 -20.18 -3.34 -5.33
CA VAL A 708 -18.83 -2.84 -5.05
C VAL A 708 -18.88 -1.31 -5.07
N VAL A 709 -19.25 -0.72 -3.93
CA VAL A 709 -19.30 0.74 -3.74
C VAL A 709 -17.87 1.26 -3.72
N GLY A 710 -17.39 1.71 -4.89
CA GLY A 710 -16.16 2.49 -4.96
C GLY A 710 -16.28 3.78 -4.12
N PRO A 711 -15.15 4.36 -3.67
CA PRO A 711 -15.15 5.51 -2.75
C PRO A 711 -15.79 6.79 -3.33
N HIS A 712 -16.03 6.83 -4.65
CA HIS A 712 -16.69 7.93 -5.34
C HIS A 712 -18.22 7.83 -5.30
N ILE A 713 -18.87 8.88 -4.82
CA ILE A 713 -20.34 8.93 -4.72
C ILE A 713 -20.94 9.79 -5.85
N ARG A 714 -21.06 9.21 -7.05
CA ARG A 714 -21.36 9.92 -8.31
C ARG A 714 -22.48 9.31 -9.15
N GLY A 715 -23.72 9.51 -8.70
CA GLY A 715 -24.90 9.32 -9.54
C GLY A 715 -25.09 7.89 -10.03
N SER A 716 -25.68 7.76 -11.22
CA SER A 716 -26.04 6.49 -11.84
C SER A 716 -24.90 5.94 -12.72
N ARG A 717 -24.94 4.63 -12.99
CA ARG A 717 -23.95 3.94 -13.83
C ARG A 717 -24.07 4.37 -15.29
N LEU A 718 -22.99 4.19 -16.05
CA LEU A 718 -23.02 4.37 -17.50
C LEU A 718 -23.26 3.03 -18.23
N ARG A 719 -23.97 3.11 -19.34
CA ARG A 719 -24.17 2.04 -20.33
C ARG A 719 -23.22 2.25 -21.50
N ALA A 720 -22.86 1.23 -22.26
CA ALA A 720 -21.97 1.38 -23.41
C ALA A 720 -22.54 0.74 -24.68
N SER A 721 -22.54 1.48 -25.79
CA SER A 721 -22.98 0.96 -27.09
C SER A 721 -22.16 -0.26 -27.55
N ALA A 722 -20.85 -0.22 -27.29
CA ALA A 722 -19.91 -1.33 -27.50
C ALA A 722 -20.21 -2.60 -26.68
N ALA A 723 -21.17 -2.54 -25.74
CA ALA A 723 -21.65 -3.64 -24.91
C ALA A 723 -23.18 -3.82 -25.01
N GLY A 724 -23.81 -3.38 -26.11
CA GLY A 724 -25.25 -3.54 -26.33
C GLY A 724 -26.13 -2.66 -25.43
N ASP A 725 -25.61 -1.52 -24.97
CA ASP A 725 -26.25 -0.58 -24.04
C ASP A 725 -26.62 -1.18 -22.66
N GLU A 726 -25.93 -2.24 -22.24
CA GLU A 726 -25.95 -2.77 -20.87
C GLU A 726 -25.11 -1.91 -19.90
N GLU A 727 -25.38 -1.99 -18.59
CA GLU A 727 -24.53 -1.38 -17.57
C GLU A 727 -23.19 -2.10 -17.48
N VAL A 728 -22.09 -1.35 -17.58
CA VAL A 728 -20.73 -1.90 -17.60
C VAL A 728 -19.87 -1.37 -16.45
N ASP A 729 -19.06 -2.27 -15.89
CA ASP A 729 -17.92 -1.91 -15.03
C ASP A 729 -16.61 -2.05 -15.83
N LEU A 730 -15.60 -1.28 -15.44
CA LEU A 730 -14.23 -1.43 -15.93
C LEU A 730 -13.51 -2.51 -15.12
N LEU A 731 -13.08 -3.60 -15.78
CA LEU A 731 -12.21 -4.60 -15.17
C LEU A 731 -10.73 -4.24 -15.40
N LEU A 732 -9.99 -4.02 -14.32
CA LEU A 732 -8.52 -3.87 -14.36
C LEU A 732 -7.85 -5.07 -13.70
N PRO A 733 -7.24 -5.99 -14.47
CA PRO A 733 -6.58 -7.17 -13.92
C PRO A 733 -5.42 -6.78 -13.00
N GLY A 734 -5.48 -7.25 -11.75
CA GLY A 734 -4.57 -6.90 -10.66
C GLY A 734 -5.07 -5.80 -9.69
N THR A 735 -6.25 -5.21 -9.97
CA THR A 735 -6.82 -4.12 -9.16
C THR A 735 -8.21 -4.48 -8.61
N ALA A 736 -9.29 -4.25 -9.38
CA ALA A 736 -10.69 -4.45 -8.99
C ALA A 736 -11.61 -4.41 -10.23
N ARG A 737 -12.89 -4.74 -10.03
CA ARG A 737 -14.01 -4.42 -10.94
C ARG A 737 -14.56 -3.05 -10.53
N LEU A 738 -14.28 -2.01 -11.32
CA LEU A 738 -14.54 -0.61 -11.00
C LEU A 738 -15.82 -0.11 -11.66
N GLN A 739 -16.74 0.44 -10.86
CA GLN A 739 -17.99 1.01 -11.35
C GLN A 739 -17.73 2.27 -12.20
N ILE A 740 -18.24 2.30 -13.44
CA ILE A 740 -18.14 3.46 -14.34
C ILE A 740 -19.30 4.43 -14.06
N GLN A 741 -18.99 5.70 -13.85
CA GLN A 741 -19.93 6.78 -13.50
C GLN A 741 -19.51 8.08 -14.19
N LEU A 742 -20.41 9.07 -14.30
CA LEU A 742 -20.07 10.30 -15.01
C LEU A 742 -18.99 11.12 -14.28
N GLY A 743 -17.84 11.24 -14.95
CA GLY A 743 -16.61 11.82 -14.43
C GLY A 743 -15.88 10.98 -13.39
N VAL A 744 -16.11 9.66 -13.34
CA VAL A 744 -15.45 8.72 -12.41
C VAL A 744 -15.14 7.40 -13.11
N ASN A 745 -13.92 6.90 -12.96
CA ASN A 745 -13.44 5.65 -13.57
C ASN A 745 -13.65 5.59 -15.10
N MET A 746 -13.79 6.72 -15.81
CA MET A 746 -14.18 6.74 -17.22
C MET A 746 -13.04 6.25 -18.14
N PRO A 747 -13.19 5.11 -18.83
CA PRO A 747 -12.20 4.63 -19.80
C PRO A 747 -12.09 5.58 -21.01
N ALA A 748 -10.88 5.93 -21.43
CA ALA A 748 -10.61 6.76 -22.59
C ALA A 748 -9.30 6.37 -23.29
N ARG A 749 -9.13 6.80 -24.54
CA ARG A 749 -7.86 6.80 -25.26
C ARG A 749 -7.31 8.22 -25.30
N ALA A 750 -6.14 8.45 -24.71
CA ALA A 750 -5.44 9.73 -24.80
C ALA A 750 -4.56 9.74 -26.05
N GLU A 751 -4.57 10.80 -26.85
CA GLU A 751 -3.72 10.97 -28.04
C GLU A 751 -2.99 12.31 -28.01
N LEU A 752 -1.74 12.34 -28.48
CA LEU A 752 -0.90 13.54 -28.48
C LEU A 752 -1.42 14.58 -29.50
N ILE A 753 -1.52 15.83 -29.07
CA ILE A 753 -1.97 16.94 -29.93
C ILE A 753 -0.91 17.24 -31.02
N PRO A 754 -1.27 17.22 -32.32
CA PRO A 754 -0.32 17.52 -33.40
C PRO A 754 0.35 18.89 -33.23
N GLY A 755 1.67 18.94 -33.43
CA GLY A 755 2.47 20.15 -33.27
C GLY A 755 2.89 20.48 -31.83
N LYS A 756 2.50 19.68 -30.83
CA LYS A 756 3.09 19.70 -29.49
C LYS A 756 4.15 18.62 -29.36
N GLU A 757 5.40 18.97 -29.66
CA GLU A 757 6.56 18.13 -29.33
C GLU A 757 6.76 18.09 -27.80
N GLU A 758 6.93 16.89 -27.24
CA GLU A 758 7.23 16.69 -25.83
C GLU A 758 8.47 15.78 -25.74
N THR A 759 9.57 16.30 -25.21
CA THR A 759 10.85 15.56 -25.06
C THR A 759 10.77 14.44 -24.01
N GLU A 760 9.61 14.28 -23.35
CA GLU A 760 9.45 13.46 -22.14
C GLU A 760 8.51 12.26 -22.30
N MET A 761 7.70 12.11 -23.37
CA MET A 761 6.72 11.00 -23.46
C MET A 761 6.80 10.20 -24.78
N PHE A 762 6.53 8.90 -24.68
CA PHE A 762 7.03 7.88 -25.62
C PHE A 762 6.03 7.34 -26.65
N HIS A 763 4.74 7.60 -26.47
CA HIS A 763 3.70 6.97 -27.30
C HIS A 763 2.72 8.03 -27.82
N GLN A 764 2.34 7.89 -29.10
CA GLN A 764 1.36 8.76 -29.76
C GLN A 764 -0.03 8.63 -29.14
N ALA A 765 -0.34 7.48 -28.53
CA ALA A 765 -1.58 7.23 -27.80
C ALA A 765 -1.38 6.34 -26.56
N TYR A 766 -2.28 6.47 -25.57
CA TYR A 766 -2.31 5.68 -24.34
C TYR A 766 -3.74 5.28 -23.94
N ASP A 767 -3.92 4.07 -23.42
CA ASP A 767 -5.10 3.70 -22.61
C ASP A 767 -5.08 4.48 -21.29
N VAL A 768 -6.17 5.17 -20.96
CA VAL A 768 -6.29 5.94 -19.71
C VAL A 768 -7.64 5.76 -19.02
N VAL A 769 -7.67 6.05 -17.72
CA VAL A 769 -8.89 6.15 -16.91
C VAL A 769 -8.99 7.58 -16.36
N LEU A 770 -10.16 8.21 -16.52
CA LEU A 770 -10.37 9.63 -16.25
C LEU A 770 -11.30 9.88 -15.06
N TYR A 771 -10.99 10.96 -14.34
CA TYR A 771 -11.76 11.50 -13.23
C TYR A 771 -11.93 13.01 -13.44
N LEU A 772 -13.17 13.51 -13.37
CA LEU A 772 -13.55 14.83 -13.88
C LEU A 772 -14.50 15.54 -12.93
N GLY A 773 -14.56 16.87 -12.90
CA GLY A 773 -15.57 17.60 -12.11
C GLY A 773 -15.31 19.10 -11.99
N ILE A 774 -16.36 19.85 -11.66
CA ILE A 774 -16.35 21.31 -11.69
C ILE A 774 -16.09 21.89 -10.29
N ILE A 775 -15.01 22.66 -10.16
CA ILE A 775 -14.48 23.20 -8.89
C ILE A 775 -14.48 24.74 -8.85
N ASP A 776 -14.25 25.29 -7.66
CA ASP A 776 -14.11 26.72 -7.36
C ASP A 776 -15.30 27.63 -7.75
N ILE A 777 -16.48 27.03 -7.83
CA ILE A 777 -17.81 27.62 -8.11
C ILE A 777 -18.35 28.62 -7.05
N LEU A 778 -17.49 29.42 -6.42
CA LEU A 778 -17.85 30.43 -5.41
C LEU A 778 -17.37 31.85 -5.76
N GLN A 779 -16.87 32.07 -6.98
CA GLN A 779 -16.48 33.40 -7.47
C GLN A 779 -17.66 34.11 -8.15
N ASP A 780 -18.10 35.20 -7.53
CA ASP A 780 -19.26 36.02 -7.90
C ASP A 780 -18.89 37.09 -8.93
N TYR A 781 -19.62 37.22 -10.04
CA TYR A 781 -19.40 38.29 -11.02
C TYR A 781 -19.95 39.64 -10.53
N ASN A 782 -19.16 40.33 -9.72
CA ASN A 782 -19.49 41.60 -9.08
C ASN A 782 -18.77 42.81 -9.73
N MET A 783 -19.07 44.03 -9.30
CA MET A 783 -18.46 45.25 -9.85
C MET A 783 -16.93 45.27 -9.79
N SER A 784 -16.31 44.71 -8.74
CA SER A 784 -14.85 44.59 -8.69
C SER A 784 -14.29 43.64 -9.75
N LYS A 785 -15.05 42.62 -10.15
CA LYS A 785 -14.71 41.74 -11.29
C LYS A 785 -14.91 42.43 -12.64
N LYS A 786 -15.92 43.29 -12.78
CA LYS A 786 -16.08 44.13 -13.99
C LYS A 786 -14.92 45.12 -14.16
N ILE A 787 -14.41 45.68 -13.06
CA ILE A 787 -13.19 46.52 -13.06
C ILE A 787 -11.93 45.68 -13.33
N GLU A 788 -11.81 44.48 -12.75
CA GLU A 788 -10.70 43.55 -13.02
C GLU A 788 -10.65 43.13 -14.51
N HIS A 789 -11.81 42.93 -15.13
CA HIS A 789 -11.94 42.69 -16.58
C HIS A 789 -11.46 43.90 -17.38
N ALA A 790 -12.09 45.07 -17.15
CA ALA A 790 -11.81 46.29 -17.90
C ALA A 790 -10.34 46.72 -17.83
N TYR A 791 -9.67 46.54 -16.68
CA TYR A 791 -8.23 46.79 -16.56
C TYR A 791 -7.38 45.83 -17.39
N LYS A 792 -7.72 44.54 -17.41
CA LYS A 792 -6.95 43.53 -18.17
C LYS A 792 -7.21 43.61 -19.66
N SER A 793 -8.43 43.93 -20.10
CA SER A 793 -8.78 44.07 -21.53
C SER A 793 -8.12 45.27 -22.21
N LEU A 794 -7.46 46.16 -21.45
CA LEU A 794 -6.58 47.22 -21.97
C LEU A 794 -5.14 46.74 -22.24
N GLN A 795 -4.78 45.52 -21.81
CA GLN A 795 -3.42 44.96 -21.90
C GLN A 795 -3.37 43.60 -22.62
N PHE A 796 -4.48 42.86 -22.61
CA PHE A 796 -4.59 41.50 -23.16
C PHE A 796 -5.94 41.33 -23.87
N ASP A 797 -5.98 40.44 -24.87
CA ASP A 797 -7.21 40.04 -25.57
C ASP A 797 -8.27 39.53 -24.58
N SER A 798 -9.53 39.92 -24.78
CA SER A 798 -10.67 39.59 -23.90
C SER A 798 -10.92 38.08 -23.82
N LEU A 799 -10.71 37.35 -24.92
CA LEU A 799 -10.80 35.88 -24.96
C LEU A 799 -9.83 35.21 -23.98
N SER A 800 -8.63 35.80 -23.79
CA SER A 800 -7.56 35.24 -22.95
C SER A 800 -7.83 35.30 -21.44
N ILE A 801 -8.74 36.17 -21.00
CA ILE A 801 -8.94 36.56 -19.59
C ILE A 801 -9.97 35.63 -18.92
N SER A 802 -9.64 35.01 -17.78
CA SER A 802 -10.62 34.15 -17.07
C SER A 802 -11.75 34.95 -16.39
N ALA A 803 -11.51 36.20 -16.02
CA ALA A 803 -12.47 37.08 -15.36
C ALA A 803 -13.38 37.81 -16.37
N VAL A 804 -14.25 37.07 -17.07
CA VAL A 804 -15.19 37.55 -18.10
C VAL A 804 -16.64 37.32 -17.69
N ASP A 805 -17.59 37.89 -18.42
CA ASP A 805 -19.03 37.75 -18.16
C ASP A 805 -19.48 36.27 -18.10
N PRO A 806 -20.38 35.85 -17.17
CA PRO A 806 -20.77 34.45 -16.99
C PRO A 806 -21.26 33.73 -18.25
N THR A 807 -22.03 34.38 -19.13
CA THR A 807 -22.53 33.75 -20.37
C THR A 807 -21.41 33.55 -21.40
N PHE A 808 -20.46 34.49 -21.47
CA PHE A 808 -19.27 34.32 -22.29
C PHE A 808 -18.28 33.31 -21.69
N TYR A 809 -18.25 33.20 -20.35
CA TYR A 809 -17.45 32.21 -19.63
C TYR A 809 -17.96 30.79 -19.90
N SER A 810 -19.27 30.55 -19.76
CA SER A 810 -19.88 29.22 -19.96
C SER A 810 -19.68 28.73 -21.40
N GLN A 811 -19.93 29.59 -22.41
CA GLN A 811 -19.69 29.25 -23.82
C GLN A 811 -18.23 28.90 -24.09
N ARG A 812 -17.27 29.77 -23.74
CA ARG A 812 -15.84 29.52 -23.98
C ARG A 812 -15.34 28.26 -23.25
N PHE A 813 -15.83 28.02 -22.05
CA PHE A 813 -15.54 26.81 -21.28
C PHE A 813 -16.02 25.56 -22.01
N LEU A 814 -17.27 25.53 -22.48
CA LEU A 814 -17.83 24.43 -23.27
C LEU A 814 -17.06 24.19 -24.58
N GLU A 815 -16.79 25.24 -25.36
CA GLU A 815 -16.02 25.15 -26.61
C GLU A 815 -14.59 24.63 -26.39
N PHE A 816 -13.97 24.93 -25.25
CA PHE A 816 -12.66 24.38 -24.90
C PHE A 816 -12.76 22.90 -24.50
N ILE A 817 -13.72 22.53 -23.65
CA ILE A 817 -13.92 21.14 -23.23
C ILE A 817 -14.31 20.24 -24.42
N GLN A 818 -15.06 20.73 -25.41
CA GLN A 818 -15.31 20.01 -26.66
C GLN A 818 -14.04 19.73 -27.48
N LYS A 819 -12.99 20.56 -27.35
CA LYS A 819 -11.67 20.33 -27.98
C LYS A 819 -10.80 19.36 -27.17
N VAL A 820 -10.99 19.28 -25.86
CA VAL A 820 -10.36 18.27 -24.97
C VAL A 820 -10.97 16.88 -25.20
N PHE A 821 -12.27 16.81 -25.46
CA PHE A 821 -13.03 15.60 -25.77
C PHE A 821 -13.58 15.65 -27.21
N PRO A 822 -12.72 15.48 -28.24
CA PRO A 822 -13.16 15.43 -29.63
C PRO A 822 -14.11 14.26 -29.89
N PRO A 823 -14.94 14.30 -30.95
CA PRO A 823 -15.67 13.12 -31.40
C PRO A 823 -14.70 12.09 -31.96
N ASN A 824 -15.04 10.80 -31.85
CA ASN A 824 -14.31 9.75 -32.54
C ASN A 824 -14.52 9.94 -34.04
N SER A 825 -13.43 9.99 -34.82
CA SER A 825 -13.52 9.98 -36.27
C SER A 825 -14.14 8.66 -36.73
N ILE A 826 -15.25 8.73 -37.46
CA ILE A 826 -15.86 7.55 -38.09
C ILE A 826 -14.86 7.01 -39.13
N SER A 827 -14.43 5.76 -38.94
CA SER A 827 -13.54 5.00 -39.82
C SER A 827 -14.34 3.98 -40.64
#